data_AF-A0A1Y1XNW9-F1
#
_entry.id   AF-A0A1Y1XNW9-F1
#
_cell.length_a   1.000
_cell.length_b   1.000
_cell.length_c   1.000
_cell.angle_alpha   90.00
_cell.angle_beta   90.00
_cell.angle_gamma   90.00
#
_symmetry.space_group_name_H-M   'P 1'
#
loop_
_entity.id
_entity.type
_entity.pdbx_description
1 polymer ?
#
loop_
_entity_poly.entity_id
_entity_poly.type
_entity_poly.pdbx_seq_one_letter_code
_entity_poly.pdbx_strand_id
1 'polypeptide(L)'
;MADRSQILELVKNNNIIELKQLEESNVNITKFNKFYFDILIYAIENEASFETIKYVISQYHYNSFKYSIMENGITKSPIQTALAKNNFKVADILLKLNADINSTISNKCIISYLYTTDKLNTKNLSYILNNGFNVCNIKPDFIYEIIEGNKNNLLQIISNHSYNTLILRLLGIFQNKLALSDEQIEEILTYEKGKFIIDDTMYEKAFNNNNYEAMRILFGHDTSEEYVIFRRLNKYNVLENAVRLNNIPFVKNLLKYERLSFHTINFKTILIAAHNTLNLDLFKLLVNSALNDSMEESSKQYDPTHINYMINMAIRIDNFEIVKYLTEDEKYKSSVNLNSKDINGEYPIITAFYDGKFEVFKYLIEHGADVDFNDNGHSLLSSAIDNTESVKYVKYLLRKRVNINKKDGNNCYPLIKAIKKNKIDIVILLIKHANKHKINMDILDKDGNTPLILAYRLNHEEIFRFLIKYMKKIDINKKDSNGNTLLFYTILKEDIETIEYLINNGANVNYKNNKGKSPLGLAISKGYKYLNALLSNNNNLSVNMPNVIEDNPYATIIRLNGYSLKEKEDIIQKLINNGYHINTMDKCKKTPLVYAVQYHLSSIVRLLVENGADINFFIKETNQTLLMYCIERGDIESFKYLIECNADINYQTDDGHTPITWCIKNGNPDALKYLIESGAEIPDKNFLIKVNRENNYSKYCDCYNGAGTTIRKILNSVRFDQ
;
A
#
# COMPACT_ATOMS: atom_id res chain seq x y z
N MET A 1 -77.39 56.64 -21.53
CA MET A 1 -76.96 55.25 -21.72
C MET A 1 -75.62 55.12 -21.03
N ALA A 2 -75.51 54.32 -19.97
CA ALA A 2 -74.23 54.10 -19.30
C ALA A 2 -73.24 53.47 -20.30
N ASP A 3 -72.04 54.06 -20.40
CA ASP A 3 -70.96 53.51 -21.22
C ASP A 3 -70.46 52.20 -20.60
N ARG A 4 -70.01 51.24 -21.42
CA ARG A 4 -69.44 49.97 -20.96
C ARG A 4 -68.33 50.23 -19.94
N SER A 5 -67.51 51.26 -20.16
CA SER A 5 -66.43 51.68 -19.26
C SER A 5 -66.94 52.02 -17.84
N GLN A 6 -68.07 52.72 -17.74
CA GLN A 6 -68.69 53.10 -16.47
C GLN A 6 -69.17 51.88 -15.70
N ILE A 7 -69.84 50.94 -16.36
CA ILE A 7 -70.34 49.70 -15.71
C ILE A 7 -69.18 48.85 -15.19
N LEU A 8 -68.09 48.74 -15.96
CA LEU A 8 -66.90 48.00 -15.53
C LEU A 8 -66.23 48.64 -14.30
N GLU A 9 -66.19 49.97 -14.26
CA GLU A 9 -65.67 50.72 -13.11
C GLU A 9 -66.56 50.56 -11.86
N LEU A 10 -67.87 50.55 -12.02
CA LEU A 10 -68.81 50.27 -10.92
C LEU A 10 -68.67 48.84 -10.37
N VAL A 11 -68.48 47.85 -11.25
CA VAL A 11 -68.22 46.45 -10.87
C VAL A 11 -66.88 46.35 -10.12
N LYS A 12 -65.82 47.00 -10.62
CA LYS A 12 -64.50 47.00 -10.01
C LYS A 12 -64.50 47.70 -8.64
N ASN A 13 -65.25 48.80 -8.50
CA ASN A 13 -65.33 49.60 -7.26
C ASN A 13 -66.36 49.06 -6.26
N ASN A 14 -67.00 47.90 -6.53
CA ASN A 14 -67.99 47.28 -5.65
C ASN A 14 -69.22 48.16 -5.35
N ASN A 15 -69.57 49.07 -6.25
CA ASN A 15 -70.70 49.99 -6.05
C ASN A 15 -72.03 49.33 -6.42
N ILE A 16 -72.50 48.44 -5.54
CA ILE A 16 -73.71 47.63 -5.73
C ILE A 16 -74.97 48.50 -5.80
N ILE A 17 -75.01 49.61 -5.07
CA ILE A 17 -76.18 50.51 -5.01
C ILE A 17 -76.43 51.11 -6.38
N GLU A 18 -75.38 51.65 -7.01
CA GLU A 18 -75.48 52.26 -8.34
C GLU A 18 -75.69 51.20 -9.43
N LEU A 19 -75.10 50.01 -9.28
CA LEU A 19 -75.38 48.87 -10.17
C LEU A 19 -76.85 48.42 -10.16
N LYS A 20 -77.53 48.48 -8.99
CA LYS A 20 -78.97 48.17 -8.87
C LYS A 20 -79.85 49.28 -9.42
N GLN A 21 -79.48 50.55 -9.27
CA GLN A 21 -80.21 51.68 -9.86
C GLN A 21 -80.20 51.65 -11.41
N LEU A 22 -79.17 51.06 -12.02
CA LEU A 22 -79.12 50.83 -13.47
C LEU A 22 -80.14 49.76 -13.95
N GLU A 23 -80.55 48.83 -13.09
CA GLU A 23 -81.59 47.83 -13.37
C GLU A 23 -82.99 48.47 -13.44
N GLU A 24 -83.28 49.40 -12.53
CA GLU A 24 -84.50 50.23 -12.55
C GLU A 24 -84.60 51.07 -13.85
N SER A 25 -83.45 51.30 -14.51
CA SER A 25 -83.32 51.97 -15.80
C SER A 25 -83.33 51.03 -17.01
N ASN A 26 -83.68 49.75 -16.83
CA ASN A 26 -83.79 48.70 -17.88
C ASN A 26 -82.46 48.35 -18.60
N VAL A 27 -81.31 48.59 -17.97
CA VAL A 27 -79.99 48.28 -18.52
C VAL A 27 -79.57 46.86 -18.11
N ASN A 28 -79.74 45.89 -19.01
CA ASN A 28 -79.22 44.53 -18.79
C ASN A 28 -77.69 44.50 -19.02
N ILE A 29 -76.94 44.31 -17.94
CA ILE A 29 -75.46 44.29 -17.93
C ILE A 29 -74.85 43.09 -18.69
N THR A 30 -75.60 42.01 -18.95
CA THR A 30 -75.12 40.87 -19.73
C THR A 30 -75.15 41.13 -21.24
N LYS A 31 -75.85 42.18 -21.71
CA LYS A 31 -75.82 42.62 -23.13
C LYS A 31 -74.41 43.05 -23.58
N PHE A 32 -73.51 43.35 -22.64
CA PHE A 32 -72.12 43.71 -22.93
C PHE A 32 -71.20 42.50 -23.12
N ASN A 33 -71.70 41.28 -22.88
CA ASN A 33 -70.95 40.05 -23.11
C ASN A 33 -70.73 39.83 -24.62
N LYS A 34 -69.50 39.43 -24.97
CA LYS A 34 -69.07 39.13 -26.33
C LYS A 34 -68.32 37.80 -26.34
N PHE A 35 -68.02 37.28 -27.51
CA PHE A 35 -67.21 36.06 -27.66
C PHE A 35 -65.86 36.12 -26.91
N TYR A 36 -65.27 37.31 -26.81
CA TYR A 36 -63.99 37.57 -26.16
C TYR A 36 -64.09 38.30 -24.81
N PHE A 37 -65.29 38.46 -24.25
CA PHE A 37 -65.47 39.21 -23.01
C PHE A 37 -66.75 38.80 -22.28
N ASP A 38 -66.66 38.60 -20.97
CA ASP A 38 -67.82 38.30 -20.12
C ASP A 38 -67.71 39.09 -18.81
N ILE A 39 -68.80 39.76 -18.43
CA ILE A 39 -68.84 40.66 -17.27
C ILE A 39 -68.70 39.91 -15.94
N LEU A 40 -69.19 38.67 -15.84
CA LEU A 40 -69.01 37.83 -14.66
C LEU A 40 -67.54 37.42 -14.52
N ILE A 41 -66.91 36.98 -15.61
CA ILE A 41 -65.47 36.67 -15.63
C ILE A 41 -64.66 37.93 -15.26
N TYR A 42 -64.98 39.10 -15.83
CA TYR A 42 -64.35 40.37 -15.49
C TYR A 42 -64.48 40.72 -14.00
N ALA A 43 -65.68 40.55 -13.42
CA ALA A 43 -65.95 40.81 -12.01
C ALA A 43 -65.10 39.90 -11.10
N ILE A 44 -64.97 38.61 -11.45
CA ILE A 44 -64.16 37.65 -10.71
C ILE A 44 -62.67 38.00 -10.84
N GLU A 45 -62.18 38.36 -12.03
CA GLU A 45 -60.76 38.68 -12.26
C GLU A 45 -60.29 39.94 -11.53
N ASN A 46 -61.17 40.92 -11.41
CA ASN A 46 -60.94 42.17 -10.68
C ASN A 46 -61.28 42.07 -9.19
N GLU A 47 -61.52 40.86 -8.67
CA GLU A 47 -61.73 40.61 -7.24
C GLU A 47 -62.88 41.44 -6.65
N ALA A 48 -63.95 41.61 -7.43
CA ALA A 48 -65.17 42.23 -6.95
C ALA A 48 -65.74 41.48 -5.73
N SER A 49 -66.45 42.21 -4.89
CA SER A 49 -67.04 41.71 -3.66
C SER A 49 -68.03 40.58 -3.95
N PHE A 50 -68.18 39.67 -2.98
CA PHE A 50 -69.09 38.55 -3.12
C PHE A 50 -70.53 38.99 -3.47
N GLU A 51 -71.00 40.09 -2.87
CA GLU A 51 -72.33 40.64 -3.14
C GLU A 51 -72.43 41.26 -4.55
N THR A 52 -71.36 41.90 -5.04
CA THR A 52 -71.29 42.40 -6.42
C THR A 52 -71.34 41.26 -7.42
N ILE A 53 -70.56 40.19 -7.20
CA ILE A 53 -70.55 39.01 -8.07
C ILE A 53 -71.90 38.30 -8.03
N LYS A 54 -72.53 38.17 -6.85
CA LYS A 54 -73.86 37.57 -6.69
C LYS A 54 -74.92 38.35 -7.46
N TYR A 55 -74.85 39.68 -7.44
CA TYR A 55 -75.71 40.54 -8.25
C TYR A 55 -75.45 40.34 -9.76
N VAL A 56 -74.17 40.30 -10.18
CA VAL A 56 -73.85 40.03 -11.60
C VAL A 56 -74.41 38.68 -12.05
N ILE A 57 -74.30 37.64 -11.21
CA ILE A 57 -74.87 36.31 -11.46
C ILE A 57 -76.41 36.36 -11.60
N SER A 58 -77.12 37.15 -10.78
CA SER A 58 -78.59 37.23 -10.84
C SER A 58 -79.12 37.87 -12.13
N GLN A 59 -78.28 38.59 -12.86
CA GLN A 59 -78.63 39.23 -14.15
C GLN A 59 -78.56 38.25 -15.34
N TYR A 60 -78.04 37.02 -15.16
CA TYR A 60 -78.03 35.99 -16.21
C TYR A 60 -79.37 35.25 -16.25
N HIS A 61 -80.04 35.25 -17.41
CA HIS A 61 -81.34 34.58 -17.62
C HIS A 61 -81.24 33.09 -18.02
N TYR A 62 -80.03 32.57 -18.29
CA TYR A 62 -79.83 31.17 -18.71
C TYR A 62 -79.18 30.35 -17.58
N ASN A 63 -79.85 29.28 -17.16
CA ASN A 63 -79.53 28.49 -15.95
C ASN A 63 -78.31 27.56 -16.06
N SER A 64 -77.50 27.64 -17.12
CA SER A 64 -76.30 26.80 -17.24
C SER A 64 -75.05 27.65 -17.40
N PHE A 65 -74.25 27.77 -16.32
CA PHE A 65 -72.91 28.37 -16.35
C PHE A 65 -71.87 27.45 -17.02
N LYS A 66 -72.29 26.65 -18.01
CA LYS A 66 -71.49 25.73 -18.82
C LYS A 66 -71.03 26.39 -20.13
N TYR A 67 -70.42 27.57 -20.03
CA TYR A 67 -69.89 28.29 -21.18
C TYR A 67 -68.45 28.74 -20.93
N SER A 68 -67.76 29.08 -22.01
CA SER A 68 -66.40 29.61 -21.98
C SER A 68 -66.23 30.72 -23.01
N ILE A 69 -65.42 31.72 -22.69
CA ILE A 69 -65.01 32.79 -23.62
C ILE A 69 -63.55 32.60 -24.04
N MET A 70 -63.16 33.21 -25.16
CA MET A 70 -61.76 33.22 -25.62
C MET A 70 -61.20 34.64 -25.57
N GLU A 71 -60.35 34.92 -24.59
CA GLU A 71 -59.71 36.23 -24.42
C GLU A 71 -58.20 36.08 -24.55
N ASN A 72 -57.58 36.85 -25.47
CA ASN A 72 -56.13 36.83 -25.73
C ASN A 72 -55.57 35.43 -25.99
N GLY A 73 -56.32 34.57 -26.69
CA GLY A 73 -55.92 33.19 -26.99
C GLY A 73 -56.10 32.19 -25.83
N ILE A 74 -56.60 32.63 -24.67
CA ILE A 74 -56.89 31.77 -23.52
C ILE A 74 -58.40 31.58 -23.42
N THR A 75 -58.83 30.32 -23.45
CA THR A 75 -60.23 29.97 -23.20
C THR A 75 -60.46 29.82 -21.69
N LYS A 76 -61.43 30.55 -21.14
CA LYS A 76 -61.76 30.56 -19.70
C LYS A 76 -63.27 30.54 -19.46
N SER A 77 -63.67 29.89 -18.37
CA SER A 77 -65.07 29.82 -17.90
C SER A 77 -65.21 30.48 -16.51
N PRO A 78 -66.42 30.90 -16.10
CA PRO A 78 -66.62 31.53 -14.79
C PRO A 78 -66.11 30.69 -13.61
N ILE A 79 -66.32 29.36 -13.66
CA ILE A 79 -65.88 28.44 -12.60
C ILE A 79 -64.35 28.31 -12.57
N GLN A 80 -63.68 28.23 -13.73
CA GLN A 80 -62.22 28.23 -13.81
C GLN A 80 -61.62 29.52 -13.27
N THR A 81 -62.19 30.66 -13.63
CA THR A 81 -61.74 31.98 -13.16
C THR A 81 -61.90 32.10 -11.65
N ALA A 82 -63.03 31.66 -11.09
CA ALA A 82 -63.25 31.65 -9.64
C ALA A 82 -62.22 30.77 -8.91
N LEU A 83 -61.94 29.59 -9.44
CA LEU A 83 -60.96 28.66 -8.86
C LEU A 83 -59.51 29.13 -9.04
N ALA A 84 -59.17 29.77 -10.15
CA ALA A 84 -57.87 30.40 -10.38
C ALA A 84 -57.58 31.50 -9.37
N LYS A 85 -58.61 32.20 -8.90
CA LYS A 85 -58.55 33.23 -7.85
C LYS A 85 -58.73 32.69 -6.43
N ASN A 86 -58.88 31.38 -6.23
CA ASN A 86 -59.22 30.76 -4.94
C ASN A 86 -60.52 31.32 -4.31
N ASN A 87 -61.45 31.84 -5.13
CA ASN A 87 -62.71 32.39 -4.66
C ASN A 87 -63.76 31.29 -4.51
N PHE A 88 -63.61 30.48 -3.46
CA PHE A 88 -64.43 29.29 -3.22
C PHE A 88 -65.91 29.60 -2.98
N LYS A 89 -66.22 30.75 -2.36
CA LYS A 89 -67.62 31.18 -2.15
C LYS A 89 -68.36 31.41 -3.47
N VAL A 90 -67.68 32.00 -4.46
CA VAL A 90 -68.25 32.18 -5.80
C VAL A 90 -68.33 30.85 -6.53
N ALA A 91 -67.32 29.99 -6.40
CA ALA A 91 -67.34 28.64 -6.96
C ALA A 91 -68.54 27.82 -6.42
N ASP A 92 -68.85 27.88 -5.12
CA ASP A 92 -70.03 27.23 -4.51
C ASP A 92 -71.34 27.64 -5.18
N ILE A 93 -71.53 28.95 -5.42
CA ILE A 93 -72.73 29.46 -6.11
C ILE A 93 -72.78 28.93 -7.54
N LEU A 94 -71.66 29.01 -8.27
CA LEU A 94 -71.61 28.56 -9.66
C LEU A 94 -71.92 27.06 -9.78
N LEU A 95 -71.38 26.21 -8.89
CA LEU A 95 -71.68 24.78 -8.86
C LEU A 95 -73.16 24.50 -8.54
N LYS A 96 -73.76 25.24 -7.61
CA LYS A 96 -75.21 25.17 -7.34
C LYS A 96 -76.06 25.56 -8.56
N LEU A 97 -75.54 26.45 -9.40
CA LEU A 97 -76.17 26.90 -10.64
C LEU A 97 -75.73 26.07 -11.86
N ASN A 98 -75.47 24.76 -11.67
CA ASN A 98 -75.12 23.80 -12.71
C ASN A 98 -73.83 24.10 -13.50
N ALA A 99 -72.87 24.86 -12.95
CA ALA A 99 -71.53 24.90 -13.49
C ALA A 99 -70.87 23.52 -13.40
N ASP A 100 -70.16 23.10 -14.43
CA ASP A 100 -69.58 21.77 -14.51
C ASP A 100 -68.09 21.80 -14.17
N ILE A 101 -67.74 21.32 -12.97
CA ILE A 101 -66.34 21.20 -12.52
C ILE A 101 -65.54 20.16 -13.32
N ASN A 102 -66.22 19.23 -13.99
CA ASN A 102 -65.64 18.20 -14.86
C ASN A 102 -65.56 18.64 -16.32
N SER A 103 -65.96 19.87 -16.64
CA SER A 103 -65.87 20.39 -18.00
C SER A 103 -64.43 20.38 -18.52
N THR A 104 -64.29 20.00 -19.79
CA THR A 104 -63.01 20.03 -20.51
C THR A 104 -63.03 21.14 -21.54
N ILE A 105 -61.98 21.96 -21.54
CA ILE A 105 -61.80 23.02 -22.53
C ILE A 105 -60.51 22.73 -23.28
N SER A 106 -60.57 22.70 -24.62
CA SER A 106 -59.42 22.38 -25.47
C SER A 106 -58.73 21.07 -25.04
N ASN A 107 -59.52 20.05 -24.69
CA ASN A 107 -59.08 18.73 -24.20
C ASN A 107 -58.30 18.73 -22.87
N LYS A 108 -58.36 19.81 -22.09
CA LYS A 108 -57.79 19.93 -20.74
C LYS A 108 -58.91 20.02 -19.69
N CYS A 109 -58.82 19.21 -18.63
CA CYS A 109 -59.69 19.37 -17.47
C CYS A 109 -59.29 20.62 -16.66
N ILE A 110 -60.12 21.02 -15.70
CA ILE A 110 -59.89 22.24 -14.90
C ILE A 110 -58.54 22.26 -14.19
N ILE A 111 -58.07 21.12 -13.69
CA ILE A 111 -56.78 21.01 -13.01
C ILE A 111 -55.62 21.25 -13.99
N SER A 112 -55.62 20.58 -15.15
CA SER A 112 -54.60 20.76 -16.19
C SER A 112 -54.62 22.19 -16.75
N TYR A 113 -55.80 22.80 -16.88
CA TYR A 113 -55.92 24.21 -17.27
C TYR A 113 -55.23 25.14 -16.26
N LEU A 114 -55.57 25.01 -14.98
CA LEU A 114 -54.97 25.82 -13.90
C LEU A 114 -53.46 25.62 -13.81
N TYR A 115 -52.96 24.42 -14.10
CA TYR A 115 -51.52 24.16 -14.13
C TYR A 115 -50.83 24.88 -15.28
N THR A 116 -51.34 24.73 -16.51
CA THR A 116 -50.73 25.38 -17.69
C THR A 116 -50.84 26.90 -17.70
N THR A 117 -51.66 27.48 -16.82
CA THR A 117 -51.80 28.92 -16.60
C THR A 117 -51.07 29.42 -15.35
N ASP A 118 -50.32 28.54 -14.66
CA ASP A 118 -49.59 28.83 -13.42
C ASP A 118 -50.49 29.38 -12.29
N LYS A 119 -51.72 28.86 -12.19
CA LYS A 119 -52.72 29.19 -11.17
C LYS A 119 -53.06 28.04 -10.23
N LEU A 120 -52.63 26.81 -10.54
CA LEU A 120 -52.86 25.65 -9.69
C LEU A 120 -52.04 25.75 -8.40
N ASN A 121 -52.70 25.58 -7.26
CA ASN A 121 -52.07 25.57 -5.94
C ASN A 121 -52.78 24.53 -5.04
N THR A 122 -52.26 24.32 -3.83
CA THR A 122 -52.80 23.30 -2.92
C THR A 122 -54.24 23.58 -2.49
N LYS A 123 -54.64 24.86 -2.37
CA LYS A 123 -55.98 25.25 -1.91
C LYS A 123 -57.03 24.97 -2.98
N ASN A 124 -56.83 25.46 -4.21
CA ASN A 124 -57.80 25.22 -5.27
C ASN A 124 -57.84 23.76 -5.71
N LEU A 125 -56.71 23.05 -5.74
CA LEU A 125 -56.69 21.61 -6.00
C LEU A 125 -57.52 20.83 -4.97
N SER A 126 -57.30 21.08 -3.67
CA SER A 126 -58.08 20.41 -2.61
C SER A 126 -59.57 20.72 -2.72
N TYR A 127 -59.94 21.98 -3.01
CA TYR A 127 -61.33 22.35 -3.22
C TYR A 127 -61.94 21.60 -4.41
N ILE A 128 -61.25 21.56 -5.56
CA ILE A 128 -61.74 20.91 -6.78
C ILE A 128 -62.02 19.43 -6.51
N LEU A 129 -61.05 18.72 -5.92
CA LEU A 129 -61.16 17.31 -5.63
C LEU A 129 -62.30 17.00 -4.63
N ASN A 130 -62.50 17.86 -3.63
CA ASN A 130 -63.55 17.65 -2.62
C ASN A 130 -64.97 18.02 -3.10
N ASN A 131 -65.14 18.68 -4.26
CA ASN A 131 -66.41 19.19 -4.75
C ASN A 131 -66.88 18.52 -6.05
N GLY A 132 -66.81 17.18 -6.12
CA GLY A 132 -67.43 16.39 -7.19
C GLY A 132 -66.61 16.29 -8.48
N PHE A 133 -65.32 16.62 -8.45
CA PHE A 133 -64.42 16.36 -9.56
C PHE A 133 -64.10 14.87 -9.69
N ASN A 134 -64.20 14.35 -10.90
CA ASN A 134 -63.85 12.97 -11.23
C ASN A 134 -62.35 12.86 -11.50
N VAL A 135 -61.63 12.20 -10.58
CA VAL A 135 -60.17 12.00 -10.64
C VAL A 135 -59.74 11.29 -11.92
N CYS A 136 -60.59 10.44 -12.52
CA CYS A 136 -60.30 9.78 -13.80
C CYS A 136 -60.12 10.75 -14.97
N ASN A 137 -60.55 12.02 -14.83
CA ASN A 137 -60.28 13.08 -15.80
C ASN A 137 -58.85 13.61 -15.74
N ILE A 138 -58.06 13.23 -14.73
CA ILE A 138 -56.64 13.52 -14.65
C ILE A 138 -55.90 12.53 -15.55
N LYS A 139 -55.33 13.04 -16.64
CA LYS A 139 -54.52 12.23 -17.56
C LYS A 139 -53.17 11.87 -16.91
N PRO A 140 -52.61 10.67 -17.18
CA PRO A 140 -51.28 10.29 -16.71
C PRO A 140 -50.20 11.32 -17.08
N ASP A 141 -50.26 11.90 -18.28
CA ASP A 141 -49.31 12.94 -18.75
C ASP A 141 -49.18 14.12 -17.77
N PHE A 142 -50.30 14.53 -17.17
CA PHE A 142 -50.30 15.60 -16.18
C PHE A 142 -49.58 15.21 -14.88
N ILE A 143 -49.73 13.95 -14.45
CA ILE A 143 -49.01 13.43 -13.30
C ILE A 143 -47.51 13.38 -13.59
N TYR A 144 -47.11 13.02 -14.81
CA TYR A 144 -45.71 13.07 -15.23
C TYR A 144 -45.16 14.50 -15.13
N GLU A 145 -45.87 15.50 -15.67
CA GLU A 145 -45.47 16.91 -15.59
C GLU A 145 -45.32 17.41 -14.14
N ILE A 146 -46.21 16.99 -13.23
CA ILE A 146 -46.12 17.32 -11.80
C ILE A 146 -44.87 16.70 -11.16
N ILE A 147 -44.57 15.44 -11.50
CA ILE A 147 -43.40 14.71 -10.98
C ILE A 147 -42.11 15.36 -11.49
N GLU A 148 -42.01 15.63 -12.79
CA GLU A 148 -40.87 16.31 -13.43
C GLU A 148 -40.70 17.73 -12.87
N GLY A 149 -41.81 18.43 -12.62
CA GLY A 149 -41.83 19.78 -12.04
C GLY A 149 -41.58 19.85 -10.52
N ASN A 150 -41.26 18.72 -9.86
CA ASN A 150 -41.07 18.62 -8.41
C ASN A 150 -42.25 19.16 -7.58
N LYS A 151 -43.49 19.07 -8.09
CA LYS A 151 -44.69 19.60 -7.42
C LYS A 151 -45.31 18.58 -6.45
N ASN A 152 -44.49 18.06 -5.53
CA ASN A 152 -44.84 16.93 -4.64
C ASN A 152 -46.06 17.19 -3.75
N ASN A 153 -46.29 18.43 -3.34
CA ASN A 153 -47.50 18.79 -2.58
C ASN A 153 -48.79 18.56 -3.38
N LEU A 154 -48.77 18.81 -4.70
CA LEU A 154 -49.92 18.57 -5.57
C LEU A 154 -50.12 17.07 -5.78
N LEU A 155 -49.02 16.33 -6.02
CA LEU A 155 -49.04 14.87 -6.16
C LEU A 155 -49.62 14.19 -4.91
N GLN A 156 -49.19 14.62 -3.71
CA GLN A 156 -49.68 14.10 -2.44
C GLN A 156 -51.18 14.34 -2.26
N ILE A 157 -51.69 15.52 -2.62
CA ILE A 157 -53.12 15.84 -2.54
C ILE A 157 -53.94 14.96 -3.49
N ILE A 158 -53.48 14.80 -4.73
CA ILE A 158 -54.16 13.93 -5.72
C ILE A 158 -54.17 12.48 -5.23
N SER A 159 -53.03 11.97 -4.76
CA SER A 159 -52.90 10.57 -4.32
C SER A 159 -53.70 10.26 -3.06
N ASN A 160 -53.80 11.22 -2.12
CA ASN A 160 -54.59 11.07 -0.89
C ASN A 160 -56.11 11.11 -1.14
N HIS A 161 -56.55 11.68 -2.26
CA HIS A 161 -57.99 11.87 -2.49
C HIS A 161 -58.74 10.55 -2.60
N SER A 162 -58.16 9.52 -3.24
CA SER A 162 -58.75 8.18 -3.32
C SER A 162 -59.02 7.55 -1.95
N TYR A 163 -58.14 7.81 -0.97
CA TYR A 163 -58.33 7.33 0.42
C TYR A 163 -59.44 8.11 1.12
N ASN A 164 -59.50 9.42 0.92
CA ASN A 164 -60.56 10.25 1.49
C ASN A 164 -61.94 9.89 0.94
N THR A 165 -62.05 9.59 -0.36
CA THR A 165 -63.30 9.13 -0.97
C THR A 165 -63.71 7.75 -0.45
N LEU A 166 -62.76 6.83 -0.26
CA LEU A 166 -63.00 5.54 0.37
C LEU A 166 -63.55 5.73 1.80
N ILE A 167 -62.91 6.57 2.63
CA ILE A 167 -63.35 6.85 3.99
C ILE A 167 -64.77 7.43 4.00
N LEU A 168 -65.06 8.41 3.14
CA LEU A 168 -66.40 9.01 3.05
C LEU A 168 -67.46 8.00 2.61
N ARG A 169 -67.13 7.12 1.66
CA ARG A 169 -68.02 6.06 1.20
C ARG A 169 -68.31 5.04 2.30
N LEU A 170 -67.28 4.60 3.02
CA LEU A 170 -67.41 3.70 4.17
C LEU A 170 -68.22 4.34 5.31
N LEU A 171 -68.01 5.63 5.58
CA LEU A 171 -68.81 6.38 6.57
C LEU A 171 -70.28 6.49 6.15
N GLY A 172 -70.57 6.73 4.87
CA GLY A 172 -71.94 6.75 4.35
C GLY A 172 -72.63 5.38 4.48
N ILE A 173 -71.91 4.30 4.19
CA ILE A 173 -72.40 2.92 4.36
C ILE A 173 -72.68 2.64 5.85
N PHE A 174 -71.76 3.04 6.73
CA PHE A 174 -71.93 2.92 8.19
C PHE A 174 -73.13 3.72 8.70
N GLN A 175 -73.29 4.97 8.29
CA GLN A 175 -74.42 5.83 8.66
C GLN A 175 -75.77 5.25 8.21
N ASN A 176 -75.79 4.59 7.06
CA ASN A 176 -76.98 3.93 6.52
C ASN A 176 -77.19 2.50 7.05
N LYS A 177 -76.34 2.02 7.98
CA LYS A 177 -76.40 0.69 8.61
C LYS A 177 -76.48 -0.48 7.61
N LEU A 178 -75.83 -0.34 6.45
CA LEU A 178 -75.80 -1.39 5.44
C LEU A 178 -74.71 -2.41 5.80
N ALA A 179 -75.06 -3.69 5.88
CA ALA A 179 -74.09 -4.78 6.02
C ALA A 179 -73.41 -5.04 4.67
N LEU A 180 -72.08 -5.15 4.67
CA LEU A 180 -71.29 -5.48 3.49
C LEU A 180 -70.77 -6.91 3.61
N SER A 181 -70.87 -7.67 2.53
CA SER A 181 -70.14 -8.94 2.35
C SER A 181 -68.68 -8.67 1.98
N ASP A 182 -67.81 -9.68 2.14
CA ASP A 182 -66.39 -9.60 1.75
C ASP A 182 -66.23 -9.25 0.26
N GLU A 183 -67.11 -9.78 -0.59
CA GLU A 183 -67.13 -9.48 -2.04
C GLU A 183 -67.47 -8.01 -2.32
N GLN A 184 -68.43 -7.43 -1.60
CA GLN A 184 -68.77 -6.00 -1.73
C GLN A 184 -67.67 -5.09 -1.18
N ILE A 185 -66.95 -5.52 -0.13
CA ILE A 185 -65.77 -4.79 0.36
C ILE A 185 -64.67 -4.81 -0.69
N GLU A 186 -64.39 -5.97 -1.28
CA GLU A 186 -63.42 -6.09 -2.37
C GLU A 186 -63.82 -5.26 -3.61
N GLU A 187 -65.10 -5.21 -3.98
CA GLU A 187 -65.58 -4.34 -5.06
C GLU A 187 -65.35 -2.85 -4.75
N ILE A 188 -65.64 -2.41 -3.52
CA ILE A 188 -65.40 -1.02 -3.10
C ILE A 188 -63.90 -0.71 -3.11
N LEU A 189 -63.08 -1.61 -2.58
CA LEU A 189 -61.63 -1.45 -2.56
C LEU A 189 -61.07 -1.43 -3.99
N THR A 190 -61.48 -2.35 -4.85
CA THR A 190 -61.02 -2.43 -6.25
C THR A 190 -61.42 -1.19 -7.03
N TYR A 191 -62.65 -0.70 -6.85
CA TYR A 191 -63.11 0.54 -7.47
C TYR A 191 -62.33 1.77 -7.02
N GLU A 192 -62.06 1.91 -5.71
CA GLU A 192 -61.28 3.04 -5.19
C GLU A 192 -59.79 2.94 -5.55
N LYS A 193 -59.21 1.73 -5.55
CA LYS A 193 -57.84 1.45 -6.04
C LYS A 193 -57.69 1.80 -7.53
N GLY A 194 -58.73 1.60 -8.34
CA GLY A 194 -58.73 1.91 -9.77
C GLY A 194 -58.77 3.40 -10.14
N LYS A 195 -58.98 4.32 -9.18
CA LYS A 195 -59.10 5.77 -9.48
C LYS A 195 -57.77 6.48 -9.70
N PHE A 196 -56.70 5.99 -9.08
CA PHE A 196 -55.35 6.54 -9.24
C PHE A 196 -54.38 5.38 -9.51
N ILE A 197 -54.26 5.02 -10.78
CA ILE A 197 -53.41 3.92 -11.22
C ILE A 197 -51.98 4.43 -11.33
N ILE A 198 -51.07 3.80 -10.58
CA ILE A 198 -49.64 4.07 -10.66
C ILE A 198 -49.02 3.13 -11.69
N ASP A 199 -48.37 3.72 -12.69
CA ASP A 199 -47.65 3.00 -13.75
C ASP A 199 -46.12 3.11 -13.61
N ASP A 200 -45.41 2.38 -14.46
CA ASP A 200 -43.94 2.36 -14.47
C ASP A 200 -43.35 3.71 -14.90
N THR A 201 -44.06 4.47 -15.73
CA THR A 201 -43.62 5.78 -16.23
C THR A 201 -43.54 6.78 -15.07
N MET A 202 -44.48 6.76 -14.12
CA MET A 202 -44.44 7.65 -12.95
C MET A 202 -43.16 7.46 -12.12
N TYR A 203 -42.77 6.22 -11.83
CA TYR A 203 -41.52 5.93 -11.13
C TYR A 203 -40.29 6.29 -11.96
N GLU A 204 -40.32 6.03 -13.28
CA GLU A 204 -39.24 6.40 -14.19
C GLU A 204 -39.02 7.91 -14.23
N LYS A 205 -40.09 8.70 -14.33
CA LYS A 205 -40.03 10.16 -14.29
C LYS A 205 -39.50 10.66 -12.95
N ALA A 206 -39.96 10.08 -11.84
CA ALA A 206 -39.45 10.42 -10.52
C ALA A 206 -37.96 10.11 -10.39
N PHE A 207 -37.51 8.98 -10.93
CA PHE A 207 -36.11 8.54 -10.93
C PHE A 207 -35.21 9.47 -11.75
N ASN A 208 -35.60 9.71 -13.01
CA ASN A 208 -34.82 10.53 -13.95
C ASN A 208 -34.67 11.98 -13.47
N ASN A 209 -35.60 12.49 -12.66
CA ASN A 209 -35.57 13.85 -12.10
C ASN A 209 -35.02 13.91 -10.66
N ASN A 210 -34.53 12.80 -10.10
CA ASN A 210 -34.11 12.70 -8.69
C ASN A 210 -35.19 13.17 -7.69
N ASN A 211 -36.47 13.01 -8.04
CA ASN A 211 -37.59 13.41 -7.20
C ASN A 211 -37.96 12.28 -6.22
N TYR A 212 -37.15 12.13 -5.18
CA TYR A 212 -37.30 11.04 -4.20
C TYR A 212 -38.59 11.14 -3.38
N GLU A 213 -39.07 12.36 -3.12
CA GLU A 213 -40.33 12.57 -2.42
C GLU A 213 -41.52 12.09 -3.27
N ALA A 214 -41.50 12.29 -4.60
CA ALA A 214 -42.50 11.68 -5.47
C ALA A 214 -42.48 10.16 -5.36
N MET A 215 -41.32 9.51 -5.34
CA MET A 215 -41.25 8.04 -5.17
C MET A 215 -41.85 7.56 -3.85
N ARG A 216 -41.60 8.30 -2.76
CA ARG A 216 -42.21 8.01 -1.45
C ARG A 216 -43.73 8.10 -1.52
N ILE A 217 -44.26 9.14 -2.17
CA ILE A 217 -45.70 9.33 -2.36
C ILE A 217 -46.26 8.20 -3.21
N LEU A 218 -45.65 7.91 -4.36
CA LEU A 218 -46.07 6.85 -5.27
C LEU A 218 -46.11 5.50 -4.54
N PHE A 219 -45.03 5.11 -3.85
CA PHE A 219 -45.02 3.86 -3.08
C PHE A 219 -46.10 3.79 -2.00
N GLY A 220 -46.32 4.90 -1.26
CA GLY A 220 -47.35 4.95 -0.23
C GLY A 220 -48.77 4.79 -0.74
N HIS A 221 -48.99 4.93 -2.05
CA HIS A 221 -50.29 4.83 -2.71
C HIS A 221 -50.31 3.80 -3.85
N ASP A 222 -49.26 2.98 -4.00
CA ASP A 222 -49.18 1.97 -5.05
C ASP A 222 -49.99 0.74 -4.63
N THR A 223 -51.09 0.51 -5.36
CA THR A 223 -52.03 -0.58 -5.09
C THR A 223 -51.81 -1.77 -6.02
N SER A 224 -50.67 -1.80 -6.73
CA SER A 224 -50.31 -2.91 -7.61
C SER A 224 -50.03 -4.20 -6.82
N GLU A 225 -50.03 -5.34 -7.52
CA GLU A 225 -49.61 -6.62 -6.93
C GLU A 225 -48.22 -6.56 -6.30
N GLU A 226 -47.99 -7.34 -5.25
CA GLU A 226 -46.74 -7.31 -4.47
C GLU A 226 -45.49 -7.52 -5.35
N TYR A 227 -45.58 -8.41 -6.34
CA TYR A 227 -44.49 -8.65 -7.29
C TYR A 227 -44.20 -7.42 -8.18
N VAL A 228 -45.22 -6.65 -8.55
CA VAL A 228 -45.10 -5.44 -9.38
C VAL A 228 -44.41 -4.35 -8.57
N ILE A 229 -44.84 -4.16 -7.33
CA ILE A 229 -44.24 -3.23 -6.39
C ILE A 229 -42.77 -3.60 -6.20
N PHE A 230 -42.47 -4.86 -5.84
CA PHE A 230 -41.10 -5.33 -5.67
C PHE A 230 -40.22 -5.09 -6.91
N ARG A 231 -40.74 -5.38 -8.11
CA ARG A 231 -40.02 -5.10 -9.37
C ARG A 231 -39.74 -3.60 -9.55
N ARG A 232 -40.68 -2.71 -9.22
CA ARG A 232 -40.50 -1.25 -9.32
C ARG A 232 -39.49 -0.74 -8.30
N LEU A 233 -39.57 -1.20 -7.05
CA LEU A 233 -38.64 -0.80 -5.99
C LEU A 233 -37.19 -1.07 -6.38
N ASN A 234 -36.93 -2.29 -6.87
CA ASN A 234 -35.61 -2.69 -7.37
C ASN A 234 -35.20 -1.93 -8.64
N LYS A 235 -36.11 -1.79 -9.63
CA LYS A 235 -35.80 -1.15 -10.92
C LYS A 235 -35.43 0.33 -10.76
N TYR A 236 -36.05 1.03 -9.80
CA TYR A 236 -35.91 2.48 -9.61
C TYR A 236 -35.16 2.86 -8.32
N ASN A 237 -34.46 1.90 -7.71
CA ASN A 237 -33.60 2.08 -6.53
C ASN A 237 -34.30 2.82 -5.37
N VAL A 238 -35.57 2.50 -5.13
CA VAL A 238 -36.41 3.27 -4.21
C VAL A 238 -35.87 3.18 -2.76
N LEU A 239 -35.30 2.03 -2.38
CA LEU A 239 -34.64 1.87 -1.07
C LEU A 239 -33.45 2.81 -0.90
N GLU A 240 -32.57 2.95 -1.90
CA GLU A 240 -31.44 3.88 -1.85
C GLU A 240 -31.93 5.33 -1.68
N ASN A 241 -33.00 5.70 -2.39
CA ASN A 241 -33.59 7.03 -2.33
C ASN A 241 -34.22 7.30 -0.97
N ALA A 242 -34.92 6.33 -0.39
CA ALA A 242 -35.47 6.42 0.95
C ALA A 242 -34.38 6.63 2.01
N VAL A 243 -33.23 5.97 1.83
CA VAL A 243 -32.05 6.16 2.69
C VAL A 243 -31.49 7.57 2.54
N ARG A 244 -31.36 8.10 1.31
CA ARG A 244 -30.91 9.49 1.06
C ARG A 244 -31.83 10.54 1.71
N LEU A 245 -33.14 10.27 1.76
CA LEU A 245 -34.11 11.12 2.46
C LEU A 245 -34.05 11.02 3.98
N ASN A 246 -33.23 10.13 4.53
CA ASN A 246 -33.11 9.89 5.97
C ASN A 246 -34.46 9.56 6.65
N ASN A 247 -35.37 8.88 5.93
CA ASN A 247 -36.72 8.58 6.41
C ASN A 247 -36.81 7.14 6.94
N ILE A 248 -36.52 6.95 8.23
CA ILE A 248 -36.50 5.63 8.88
C ILE A 248 -37.83 4.86 8.74
N PRO A 249 -39.03 5.44 9.01
CA PRO A 249 -40.29 4.72 8.82
C PRO A 249 -40.50 4.23 7.39
N PHE A 250 -40.12 5.04 6.39
CA PHE A 250 -40.24 4.68 4.99
C PHE A 250 -39.29 3.53 4.63
N VAL A 251 -38.02 3.63 5.02
CA VAL A 251 -37.03 2.55 4.85
C VAL A 251 -37.50 1.25 5.52
N LYS A 252 -38.00 1.33 6.76
CA LYS A 252 -38.52 0.17 7.49
C LYS A 252 -39.71 -0.48 6.79
N ASN A 253 -40.54 0.29 6.09
CA ASN A 253 -41.66 -0.24 5.31
C ASN A 253 -41.18 -0.90 4.02
N LEU A 254 -40.22 -0.28 3.31
CA LEU A 254 -39.63 -0.83 2.09
C LEU A 254 -38.92 -2.17 2.34
N LEU A 255 -38.18 -2.29 3.45
CA LEU A 255 -37.46 -3.51 3.81
C LEU A 255 -38.37 -4.74 4.06
N LYS A 256 -39.69 -4.54 4.18
CA LYS A 256 -40.66 -5.66 4.22
C LYS A 256 -40.86 -6.31 2.84
N TYR A 257 -40.79 -5.50 1.78
CA TYR A 257 -40.96 -5.94 0.39
C TYR A 257 -39.61 -6.28 -0.24
N GLU A 258 -38.64 -5.37 -0.11
CA GLU A 258 -37.29 -5.52 -0.66
C GLU A 258 -36.31 -5.76 0.48
N ARG A 259 -36.04 -7.03 0.78
CA ARG A 259 -35.01 -7.38 1.76
C ARG A 259 -33.65 -6.92 1.23
N LEU A 260 -32.98 -6.07 2.02
CA LEU A 260 -31.60 -5.72 1.75
C LEU A 260 -30.73 -6.96 1.99
N SER A 261 -30.05 -7.44 0.96
CA SER A 261 -29.12 -8.57 1.04
C SER A 261 -27.75 -8.17 0.50
N PHE A 262 -26.72 -8.96 0.83
CA PHE A 262 -25.36 -8.74 0.30
C PHE A 262 -25.27 -8.90 -1.22
N HIS A 263 -26.27 -9.55 -1.84
CA HIS A 263 -26.38 -9.75 -3.28
C HIS A 263 -27.18 -8.65 -4.00
N THR A 264 -27.77 -7.72 -3.25
CA THR A 264 -28.49 -6.58 -3.83
C THR A 264 -27.51 -5.73 -4.66
N ILE A 265 -27.83 -5.47 -5.93
CA ILE A 265 -26.95 -4.77 -6.89
C ILE A 265 -26.42 -3.45 -6.34
N ASN A 266 -27.25 -2.72 -5.59
CA ASN A 266 -26.96 -1.40 -5.03
C ASN A 266 -26.55 -1.44 -3.55
N PHE A 267 -26.19 -2.60 -3.01
CA PHE A 267 -25.88 -2.75 -1.59
C PHE A 267 -24.83 -1.74 -1.10
N LYS A 268 -23.73 -1.59 -1.85
CA LYS A 268 -22.65 -0.65 -1.51
C LYS A 268 -23.10 0.81 -1.59
N THR A 269 -23.87 1.19 -2.61
CA THR A 269 -24.36 2.57 -2.76
C THR A 269 -25.35 2.95 -1.67
N ILE A 270 -26.22 2.01 -1.27
CA ILE A 270 -27.15 2.18 -0.14
C ILE A 270 -26.40 2.43 1.16
N LEU A 271 -25.33 1.68 1.46
CA LEU A 271 -24.53 1.91 2.67
C LEU A 271 -23.77 3.23 2.64
N ILE A 272 -23.23 3.64 1.48
CA ILE A 272 -22.60 4.96 1.32
C ILE A 272 -23.64 6.08 1.54
N ALA A 273 -24.84 5.94 0.95
CA ALA A 273 -25.93 6.88 1.17
C ALA A 273 -26.32 6.96 2.65
N ALA A 274 -26.39 5.84 3.35
CA ALA A 274 -26.67 5.80 4.78
C ALA A 274 -25.57 6.45 5.62
N HIS A 275 -24.30 6.31 5.24
CA HIS A 275 -23.21 7.02 5.92
C HIS A 275 -23.32 8.54 5.75
N ASN A 276 -23.64 8.98 4.53
CA ASN A 276 -23.76 10.42 4.20
C ASN A 276 -24.91 11.12 4.93
N THR A 277 -25.91 10.39 5.44
CA THR A 277 -27.01 10.99 6.23
C THR A 277 -26.59 11.31 7.67
N LEU A 278 -25.44 10.79 8.12
CA LEU A 278 -24.94 10.87 9.51
C LEU A 278 -25.92 10.31 10.56
N ASN A 279 -26.92 9.52 10.13
CA ASN A 279 -27.90 8.90 11.02
C ASN A 279 -27.50 7.46 11.34
N LEU A 280 -26.96 7.27 12.54
CA LEU A 280 -26.49 5.96 13.00
C LEU A 280 -27.63 4.93 13.11
N ASP A 281 -28.82 5.34 13.54
CA ASP A 281 -29.96 4.42 13.70
C ASP A 281 -30.47 3.88 12.35
N LEU A 282 -30.46 4.73 11.32
CA LEU A 282 -30.76 4.32 9.95
C LEU A 282 -29.72 3.31 9.46
N PHE A 283 -28.43 3.57 9.70
CA PHE A 283 -27.37 2.65 9.30
C PHE A 283 -27.49 1.31 10.04
N LYS A 284 -27.74 1.34 11.36
CA LYS A 284 -28.01 0.14 12.18
C LYS A 284 -29.21 -0.65 11.66
N LEU A 285 -30.29 0.02 11.22
CA LEU A 285 -31.45 -0.62 10.61
C LEU A 285 -31.07 -1.41 9.35
N LEU A 286 -30.26 -0.82 8.47
CA LEU A 286 -29.79 -1.47 7.25
C LEU A 286 -28.85 -2.63 7.54
N VAL A 287 -27.91 -2.45 8.48
CA VAL A 287 -27.01 -3.53 8.96
C VAL A 287 -27.81 -4.70 9.51
N ASN A 288 -28.79 -4.42 10.37
CA ASN A 288 -29.66 -5.44 10.94
C ASN A 288 -30.45 -6.16 9.84
N SER A 289 -30.98 -5.43 8.84
CA SER A 289 -31.69 -6.05 7.72
C SER A 289 -30.77 -6.95 6.90
N ALA A 290 -29.55 -6.50 6.60
CA ALA A 290 -28.60 -7.23 5.76
C ALA A 290 -28.13 -8.53 6.41
N LEU A 291 -27.86 -8.50 7.72
CA LEU A 291 -27.38 -9.66 8.47
C LEU A 291 -28.48 -10.66 8.84
N ASN A 292 -29.76 -10.27 8.81
CA ASN A 292 -30.84 -11.18 9.20
C ASN A 292 -30.91 -12.45 8.31
N ASP A 293 -30.57 -12.35 7.03
CA ASP A 293 -30.54 -13.50 6.13
C ASP A 293 -29.37 -14.47 6.43
N SER A 294 -28.37 -14.03 7.19
CA SER A 294 -27.19 -14.83 7.58
C SER A 294 -27.28 -15.38 9.01
N MET A 295 -28.47 -15.33 9.65
CA MET A 295 -28.68 -15.85 10.99
C MET A 295 -29.09 -17.32 10.93
N GLU A 296 -28.38 -18.18 11.64
CA GLU A 296 -28.81 -19.56 11.84
C GLU A 296 -29.99 -19.62 12.83
N GLU A 297 -31.14 -20.16 12.39
CA GLU A 297 -32.36 -20.19 13.21
C GLU A 297 -32.22 -21.03 14.49
N SER A 298 -31.39 -22.07 14.48
CA SER A 298 -31.19 -23.00 15.59
C SER A 298 -30.30 -22.44 16.70
N SER A 299 -29.23 -21.71 16.34
CA SER A 299 -28.21 -21.20 17.25
C SER A 299 -28.43 -19.71 17.60
N LYS A 300 -29.25 -18.99 16.82
CA LYS A 300 -29.37 -17.52 16.81
C LYS A 300 -28.03 -16.81 16.65
N GLN A 301 -27.04 -17.48 16.07
CA GLN A 301 -25.75 -16.91 15.76
C GLN A 301 -25.74 -16.44 14.31
N TYR A 302 -25.03 -15.33 14.09
CA TYR A 302 -24.77 -14.81 12.77
C TYR A 302 -23.51 -15.45 12.19
N ASP A 303 -23.50 -15.66 10.87
CA ASP A 303 -22.29 -16.09 10.17
C ASP A 303 -21.17 -15.03 10.31
N PRO A 304 -20.00 -15.37 10.89
CA PRO A 304 -18.88 -14.46 11.05
C PRO A 304 -18.39 -13.85 9.73
N THR A 305 -18.53 -14.56 8.60
CA THR A 305 -18.06 -14.07 7.29
C THR A 305 -18.91 -12.89 6.78
N HIS A 306 -20.21 -12.90 7.06
CA HIS A 306 -21.14 -11.83 6.72
C HIS A 306 -20.96 -10.62 7.65
N ILE A 307 -20.72 -10.86 8.95
CA ILE A 307 -20.34 -9.79 9.89
C ILE A 307 -19.05 -9.12 9.44
N ASN A 308 -18.00 -9.89 9.12
CA ASN A 308 -16.73 -9.33 8.69
C ASN A 308 -16.86 -8.57 7.37
N TYR A 309 -17.75 -9.00 6.47
CA TYR A 309 -18.06 -8.23 5.25
C TYR A 309 -18.63 -6.87 5.60
N MET A 310 -19.55 -6.82 6.57
CA MET A 310 -20.09 -5.55 7.06
C MET A 310 -19.05 -4.69 7.75
N ILE A 311 -18.17 -5.28 8.56
CA ILE A 311 -17.05 -4.55 9.17
C ILE A 311 -16.14 -3.98 8.09
N ASN A 312 -15.71 -4.78 7.10
CA ASN A 312 -14.88 -4.34 5.99
C ASN A 312 -15.52 -3.19 5.19
N MET A 313 -16.83 -3.27 4.95
CA MET A 313 -17.58 -2.17 4.33
C MET A 313 -17.58 -0.90 5.20
N ALA A 314 -17.82 -1.04 6.51
CA ALA A 314 -17.80 0.07 7.46
C ALA A 314 -16.41 0.74 7.55
N ILE A 315 -15.33 -0.04 7.45
CA ILE A 315 -13.95 0.46 7.40
C ILE A 315 -13.73 1.34 6.16
N ARG A 316 -14.15 0.86 4.98
CA ARG A 316 -13.97 1.56 3.69
C ARG A 316 -14.69 2.89 3.62
N ILE A 317 -15.91 2.93 4.15
CA ILE A 317 -16.72 4.15 4.24
C ILE A 317 -16.31 5.04 5.43
N ASP A 318 -15.27 4.67 6.19
CA ASP A 318 -14.76 5.39 7.36
C ASP A 318 -15.79 5.59 8.49
N ASN A 319 -16.69 4.62 8.67
CA ASN A 319 -17.71 4.65 9.71
C ASN A 319 -17.27 3.83 10.93
N PHE A 320 -16.42 4.43 11.76
CA PHE A 320 -15.87 3.76 12.95
C PHE A 320 -16.94 3.36 13.97
N GLU A 321 -18.01 4.14 14.12
CA GLU A 321 -19.10 3.83 15.07
C GLU A 321 -19.86 2.55 14.69
N ILE A 322 -19.98 2.24 13.40
CA ILE A 322 -20.56 0.97 12.95
C ILE A 322 -19.61 -0.21 13.18
N VAL A 323 -18.29 0.00 13.05
CA VAL A 323 -17.31 -1.03 13.43
C VAL A 323 -17.44 -1.36 14.92
N LYS A 324 -17.56 -0.35 15.79
CA LYS A 324 -17.81 -0.57 17.22
C LYS A 324 -19.15 -1.27 17.48
N TYR A 325 -20.22 -0.79 16.85
CA TYR A 325 -21.54 -1.42 16.98
C TYR A 325 -21.51 -2.91 16.61
N LEU A 326 -20.86 -3.28 15.52
CA LEU A 326 -20.76 -4.69 15.10
C LEU A 326 -19.90 -5.55 16.03
N THR A 327 -18.93 -4.96 16.74
CA THR A 327 -17.96 -5.69 17.58
C THR A 327 -18.33 -5.72 19.06
N GLU A 328 -19.06 -4.71 19.55
CA GLU A 328 -19.41 -4.55 20.97
C GLU A 328 -20.87 -4.91 21.29
N ASP A 329 -21.79 -4.79 20.32
CA ASP A 329 -23.22 -5.05 20.57
C ASP A 329 -23.47 -6.52 20.90
N GLU A 330 -24.21 -6.79 21.99
CA GLU A 330 -24.50 -8.13 22.50
C GLU A 330 -25.14 -9.05 21.44
N LYS A 331 -25.83 -8.46 20.44
CA LYS A 331 -26.42 -9.20 19.33
C LYS A 331 -25.38 -9.85 18.42
N TYR A 332 -24.24 -9.19 18.19
CA TYR A 332 -23.23 -9.61 17.20
C TYR A 332 -21.94 -10.12 17.82
N LYS A 333 -21.58 -9.60 19.00
CA LYS A 333 -20.30 -9.83 19.68
C LYS A 333 -19.92 -11.31 19.84
N SER A 334 -20.90 -12.19 20.09
CA SER A 334 -20.65 -13.64 20.21
C SER A 334 -20.30 -14.33 18.89
N SER A 335 -20.70 -13.74 17.76
CA SER A 335 -20.49 -14.23 16.40
C SER A 335 -19.30 -13.56 15.69
N VAL A 336 -18.73 -12.51 16.26
CA VAL A 336 -17.60 -11.79 15.65
C VAL A 336 -16.33 -12.62 15.75
N ASN A 337 -15.69 -12.89 14.61
CA ASN A 337 -14.34 -13.43 14.55
C ASN A 337 -13.46 -12.54 13.67
N LEU A 338 -12.73 -11.59 14.26
CA LEU A 338 -11.88 -10.65 13.52
C LEU A 338 -10.70 -11.33 12.79
N ASN A 339 -10.45 -12.60 13.07
CA ASN A 339 -9.36 -13.39 12.50
C ASN A 339 -9.83 -14.34 11.38
N SER A 340 -11.08 -14.21 10.92
CA SER A 340 -11.59 -14.94 9.75
C SER A 340 -11.83 -14.01 8.56
N LYS A 341 -11.87 -14.60 7.35
CA LYS A 341 -12.19 -13.88 6.12
C LYS A 341 -13.69 -13.56 6.07
N ASP A 342 -14.02 -12.49 5.36
CA ASP A 342 -15.38 -12.25 4.90
C ASP A 342 -15.72 -13.07 3.64
N ILE A 343 -16.93 -12.87 3.11
CA ILE A 343 -17.41 -13.53 1.89
C ILE A 343 -16.59 -13.19 0.62
N ASN A 344 -15.79 -12.12 0.63
CA ASN A 344 -14.88 -11.75 -0.45
C ASN A 344 -13.44 -12.23 -0.21
N GLY A 345 -13.19 -12.93 0.90
CA GLY A 345 -11.87 -13.43 1.25
C GLY A 345 -10.98 -12.43 1.97
N GLU A 346 -11.53 -11.33 2.51
CA GLU A 346 -10.79 -10.22 3.10
C GLU A 346 -10.89 -10.22 4.64
N TYR A 347 -9.83 -9.77 5.32
CA TYR A 347 -9.80 -9.66 6.79
C TYR A 347 -10.02 -8.22 7.26
N PRO A 348 -10.80 -7.99 8.33
CA PRO A 348 -10.99 -6.66 8.93
C PRO A 348 -9.70 -5.88 9.19
N ILE A 349 -8.70 -6.53 9.82
CA ILE A 349 -7.44 -5.86 10.16
C ILE A 349 -6.60 -5.51 8.93
N ILE A 350 -6.68 -6.31 7.87
CA ILE A 350 -5.98 -6.08 6.60
C ILE A 350 -6.62 -4.93 5.84
N THR A 351 -7.96 -4.91 5.76
CA THR A 351 -8.71 -3.80 5.16
C THR A 351 -8.41 -2.49 5.87
N ALA A 352 -8.46 -2.46 7.21
CA ALA A 352 -8.12 -1.26 7.99
C ALA A 352 -6.68 -0.78 7.74
N PHE A 353 -5.74 -1.71 7.59
CA PHE A 353 -4.33 -1.40 7.33
C PHE A 353 -4.11 -0.81 5.93
N TYR A 354 -4.63 -1.44 4.87
CA TYR A 354 -4.42 -0.99 3.49
C TYR A 354 -5.21 0.27 3.14
N ASP A 355 -6.39 0.47 3.74
CA ASP A 355 -7.19 1.70 3.57
C ASP A 355 -6.70 2.86 4.47
N GLY A 356 -5.61 2.67 5.22
CA GLY A 356 -4.99 3.72 6.03
C GLY A 356 -5.78 4.12 7.29
N LYS A 357 -6.75 3.31 7.72
CA LYS A 357 -7.64 3.57 8.85
C LYS A 357 -6.97 3.20 10.18
N PHE A 358 -5.95 3.99 10.58
CA PHE A 358 -5.10 3.64 11.72
C PHE A 358 -5.84 3.51 13.06
N GLU A 359 -6.81 4.38 13.37
CA GLU A 359 -7.53 4.27 14.65
C GLU A 359 -8.42 3.02 14.68
N VAL A 360 -9.03 2.66 13.55
CA VAL A 360 -9.77 1.40 13.42
C VAL A 360 -8.83 0.20 13.53
N PHE A 361 -7.66 0.25 12.90
CA PHE A 361 -6.63 -0.78 13.01
C PHE A 361 -6.21 -1.03 14.47
N LYS A 362 -5.98 0.04 15.25
CA LYS A 362 -5.69 -0.09 16.69
C LYS A 362 -6.84 -0.75 17.44
N TYR A 363 -8.05 -0.27 17.18
CA TYR A 363 -9.26 -0.75 17.83
C TYR A 363 -9.45 -2.25 17.59
N LEU A 364 -9.29 -2.73 16.35
CA LEU A 364 -9.40 -4.15 16.03
C LEU A 364 -8.39 -5.02 16.79
N ILE A 365 -7.13 -4.56 16.93
CA ILE A 365 -6.12 -5.28 17.74
C ILE A 365 -6.52 -5.31 19.22
N GLU A 366 -7.12 -4.23 19.72
CA GLU A 366 -7.62 -4.16 21.11
C GLU A 366 -8.81 -5.09 21.36
N HIS A 367 -9.54 -5.47 20.31
CA HIS A 367 -10.70 -6.35 20.35
C HIS A 367 -10.42 -7.77 19.83
N GLY A 368 -9.15 -8.19 19.81
CA GLY A 368 -8.78 -9.59 19.58
C GLY A 368 -8.34 -9.94 18.16
N ALA A 369 -8.14 -8.95 17.27
CA ALA A 369 -7.44 -9.20 16.02
C ALA A 369 -5.97 -9.57 16.27
N ASP A 370 -5.49 -10.62 15.61
CA ASP A 370 -4.15 -11.15 15.78
C ASP A 370 -3.09 -10.14 15.31
N VAL A 371 -2.15 -9.81 16.20
CA VAL A 371 -1.05 -8.89 15.91
C VAL A 371 0.02 -9.54 15.03
N ASP A 372 0.14 -10.87 15.09
CA ASP A 372 1.08 -11.69 14.31
C ASP A 372 0.43 -12.26 13.03
N PHE A 373 -0.69 -11.66 12.64
CA PHE A 373 -1.49 -12.06 11.49
C PHE A 373 -0.68 -12.10 10.20
N ASN A 374 -1.02 -13.04 9.33
CA ASN A 374 -0.33 -13.33 8.08
C ASN A 374 -1.33 -13.57 6.94
N ASP A 375 -1.36 -12.67 5.96
CA ASP A 375 -2.18 -12.81 4.74
C ASP A 375 -1.35 -13.32 3.56
N ASN A 376 -1.58 -14.57 3.13
CA ASN A 376 -0.88 -15.18 1.98
C ASN A 376 0.66 -15.07 2.05
N GLY A 377 1.23 -15.06 3.25
CA GLY A 377 2.65 -14.86 3.49
C GLY A 377 3.01 -13.45 3.99
N HIS A 378 2.17 -12.45 3.83
CA HIS A 378 2.48 -11.10 4.29
C HIS A 378 2.10 -10.91 5.77
N SER A 379 3.10 -10.96 6.66
CA SER A 379 2.87 -10.62 8.07
C SER A 379 2.54 -9.13 8.23
N LEU A 380 1.65 -8.79 9.17
CA LEU A 380 1.29 -7.39 9.45
C LEU A 380 2.52 -6.50 9.70
N LEU A 381 3.49 -7.00 10.45
CA LEU A 381 4.75 -6.29 10.69
C LEU A 381 5.56 -6.11 9.39
N SER A 382 5.62 -7.13 8.53
CA SER A 382 6.31 -7.04 7.23
C SER A 382 5.63 -6.04 6.30
N SER A 383 4.29 -6.01 6.26
CA SER A 383 3.52 -5.03 5.50
C SER A 383 3.66 -3.62 6.07
N ALA A 384 3.67 -3.47 7.40
CA ALA A 384 3.92 -2.19 8.07
C ALA A 384 5.29 -1.60 7.72
N ILE A 385 6.32 -2.44 7.53
CA ILE A 385 7.63 -1.99 7.05
C ILE A 385 7.57 -1.44 5.62
N ASP A 386 6.63 -1.90 4.79
CA ASP A 386 6.48 -1.44 3.40
C ASP A 386 5.64 -0.18 3.26
N ASN A 387 4.80 0.11 4.24
CA ASN A 387 3.88 1.23 4.24
C ASN A 387 4.61 2.60 4.27
N THR A 388 3.95 3.64 3.76
CA THR A 388 4.42 5.04 3.79
C THR A 388 4.52 5.56 5.22
N GLU A 389 3.53 5.26 6.07
CA GLU A 389 3.49 5.59 7.50
C GLU A 389 4.16 4.50 8.38
N SER A 390 5.16 3.81 7.85
CA SER A 390 5.78 2.63 8.49
C SER A 390 6.14 2.80 9.96
N VAL A 391 6.72 3.94 10.35
CA VAL A 391 7.13 4.21 11.75
C VAL A 391 5.94 4.15 12.71
N LYS A 392 4.79 4.70 12.31
CA LYS A 392 3.57 4.78 13.14
C LYS A 392 2.98 3.40 13.39
N TYR A 393 2.81 2.58 12.34
CA TYR A 393 2.32 1.21 12.45
C TYR A 393 3.27 0.31 13.22
N VAL A 394 4.57 0.30 12.88
CA VAL A 394 5.57 -0.52 13.56
C VAL A 394 5.66 -0.16 15.04
N LYS A 395 5.68 1.13 15.40
CA LYS A 395 5.71 1.56 16.80
C LYS A 395 4.49 1.09 17.59
N TYR A 396 3.30 1.03 16.97
CA TYR A 396 2.10 0.50 17.63
C TYR A 396 2.16 -1.03 17.78
N LEU A 397 2.51 -1.75 16.72
CA LEU A 397 2.66 -3.22 16.75
C LEU A 397 3.67 -3.68 17.82
N LEU A 398 4.80 -2.98 17.96
CA LEU A 398 5.80 -3.27 19.00
C LEU A 398 5.25 -3.07 20.42
N ARG A 399 4.28 -2.17 20.63
CA ARG A 399 3.63 -2.03 21.96
C ARG A 399 2.69 -3.21 22.26
N LYS A 400 2.15 -3.85 21.23
CA LYS A 400 1.24 -5.00 21.33
C LYS A 400 1.97 -6.35 21.29
N ARG A 401 3.29 -6.35 21.54
CA ARG A 401 4.15 -7.56 21.65
C ARG A 401 4.17 -8.44 20.38
N VAL A 402 4.11 -7.83 19.20
CA VAL A 402 4.31 -8.51 17.92
C VAL A 402 5.62 -9.33 17.89
N ASN A 403 5.60 -10.51 17.28
CA ASN A 403 6.78 -11.34 17.13
C ASN A 403 7.70 -10.81 16.02
N ILE A 404 8.70 -10.02 16.42
CA ILE A 404 9.68 -9.42 15.51
C ILE A 404 10.66 -10.43 14.87
N ASN A 405 10.66 -11.69 15.32
CA ASN A 405 11.46 -12.79 14.76
C ASN A 405 10.62 -13.79 13.95
N LYS A 406 9.33 -13.53 13.74
CA LYS A 406 8.52 -14.32 12.81
C LYS A 406 8.88 -13.90 11.38
N LYS A 407 9.19 -14.88 10.53
CA LYS A 407 9.45 -14.63 9.11
C LYS A 407 8.15 -14.35 8.37
N ASP A 408 8.22 -13.50 7.36
CA ASP A 408 7.16 -13.39 6.37
C ASP A 408 7.22 -14.56 5.35
N GLY A 409 6.30 -14.57 4.40
CA GLY A 409 6.13 -15.60 3.37
C GLY A 409 7.22 -15.59 2.32
N ASN A 410 8.02 -14.52 2.27
CA ASN A 410 9.29 -14.50 1.54
C ASN A 410 10.44 -15.08 2.38
N ASN A 411 10.12 -15.73 3.51
CA ASN A 411 11.07 -16.27 4.47
C ASN A 411 12.02 -15.18 5.01
N CYS A 412 11.57 -13.91 5.03
CA CYS A 412 12.37 -12.75 5.41
C CYS A 412 12.00 -12.28 6.82
N TYR A 413 13.01 -12.02 7.65
CA TYR A 413 12.80 -11.43 8.95
C TYR A 413 12.51 -9.91 8.84
N PRO A 414 11.67 -9.35 9.73
CA PRO A 414 11.36 -7.91 9.77
C PRO A 414 12.60 -7.01 9.78
N LEU A 415 13.61 -7.33 10.62
CA LEU A 415 14.85 -6.55 10.67
C LEU A 415 15.63 -6.63 9.34
N ILE A 416 15.75 -7.81 8.73
CA ILE A 416 16.41 -7.99 7.43
C ILE A 416 15.69 -7.18 6.35
N LYS A 417 14.35 -7.18 6.35
CA LYS A 417 13.54 -6.40 5.40
C LYS A 417 13.75 -4.90 5.57
N ALA A 418 13.74 -4.40 6.82
CA ALA A 418 14.01 -3.00 7.13
C ALA A 418 15.40 -2.55 6.64
N ILE A 419 16.42 -3.42 6.79
CA ILE A 419 17.78 -3.17 6.29
C ILE A 419 17.79 -3.13 4.77
N LYS A 420 17.17 -4.11 4.08
CA LYS A 420 17.10 -4.14 2.60
C LYS A 420 16.43 -2.90 2.01
N LYS A 421 15.47 -2.32 2.73
CA LYS A 421 14.76 -1.10 2.34
C LYS A 421 15.40 0.20 2.84
N ASN A 422 16.57 0.12 3.48
CA ASN A 422 17.28 1.26 4.07
C ASN A 422 16.42 2.10 5.05
N LYS A 423 15.53 1.47 5.82
CA LYS A 423 14.63 2.16 6.76
C LYS A 423 15.25 2.24 8.16
N ILE A 424 16.18 3.19 8.37
CA ILE A 424 16.93 3.36 9.63
C ILE A 424 16.03 3.50 10.86
N ASP A 425 14.96 4.30 10.81
CA ASP A 425 14.04 4.48 11.95
C ASP A 425 13.41 3.16 12.42
N ILE A 426 13.07 2.30 11.45
CA ILE A 426 12.49 0.99 11.73
C ILE A 426 13.55 0.05 12.30
N VAL A 427 14.78 0.06 11.78
CA VAL A 427 15.90 -0.68 12.36
C VAL A 427 16.12 -0.26 13.82
N ILE A 428 16.13 1.05 14.10
CA ILE A 428 16.27 1.58 15.45
C ILE A 428 15.16 1.08 16.36
N LEU A 429 13.89 1.14 15.91
CA LEU A 429 12.74 0.66 16.68
C LEU A 429 12.84 -0.84 16.99
N LEU A 430 13.15 -1.66 15.99
CA LEU A 430 13.24 -3.11 16.14
C LEU A 430 14.38 -3.51 17.08
N ILE A 431 15.58 -2.94 16.92
CA ILE A 431 16.74 -3.23 17.77
C ILE A 431 16.52 -2.75 19.20
N LYS A 432 15.96 -1.54 19.41
CA LYS A 432 15.63 -1.06 20.76
C LYS A 432 14.60 -1.96 21.43
N HIS A 433 13.59 -2.40 20.70
CA HIS A 433 12.59 -3.34 21.21
C HIS A 433 13.23 -4.70 21.55
N ALA A 434 14.05 -5.25 20.65
CA ALA A 434 14.77 -6.50 20.86
C ALA A 434 15.66 -6.45 22.11
N ASN A 435 16.46 -5.39 22.26
CA ASN A 435 17.32 -5.18 23.43
C ASN A 435 16.51 -5.06 24.72
N LYS A 436 15.40 -4.30 24.70
CA LYS A 436 14.51 -4.14 25.86
C LYS A 436 13.91 -5.47 26.33
N HIS A 437 13.54 -6.33 25.38
CA HIS A 437 12.89 -7.61 25.64
C HIS A 437 13.83 -8.82 25.59
N LYS A 438 15.14 -8.59 25.49
CA LYS A 438 16.20 -9.63 25.40
C LYS A 438 15.96 -10.63 24.25
N ILE A 439 15.40 -10.17 23.14
CA ILE A 439 15.15 -10.98 21.94
C ILE A 439 16.47 -11.17 21.20
N ASN A 440 16.80 -12.43 20.88
CA ASN A 440 17.99 -12.74 20.10
C ASN A 440 17.79 -12.33 18.64
N MET A 441 18.62 -11.42 18.13
CA MET A 441 18.61 -10.97 16.73
C MET A 441 19.70 -11.64 15.88
N ASP A 442 20.15 -12.84 16.27
CA ASP A 442 21.02 -13.68 15.45
C ASP A 442 20.23 -14.34 14.31
N ILE A 443 19.81 -13.51 13.37
CA ILE A 443 19.00 -13.87 12.21
C ILE A 443 19.84 -13.76 10.94
N LEU A 444 19.56 -14.62 9.96
CA LEU A 444 20.24 -14.62 8.67
C LEU A 444 19.26 -14.34 7.54
N ASP A 445 19.72 -13.62 6.52
CA ASP A 445 18.98 -13.53 5.26
C ASP A 445 19.17 -14.78 4.38
N LYS A 446 18.53 -14.80 3.21
CA LYS A 446 18.59 -15.92 2.26
C LYS A 446 20.01 -16.25 1.77
N ASP A 447 20.91 -15.27 1.79
CA ASP A 447 22.30 -15.41 1.34
C ASP A 447 23.24 -15.67 2.54
N GLY A 448 22.67 -15.99 3.71
CA GLY A 448 23.41 -16.28 4.94
C GLY A 448 24.00 -15.04 5.61
N ASN A 449 23.67 -13.82 5.16
CA ASN A 449 24.22 -12.60 5.75
C ASN A 449 23.60 -12.36 7.13
N THR A 450 24.44 -12.02 8.11
CA THR A 450 23.97 -11.37 9.35
C THR A 450 23.42 -9.97 9.02
N PRO A 451 22.62 -9.35 9.91
CA PRO A 451 22.13 -7.98 9.69
C PRO A 451 23.27 -6.98 9.46
N LEU A 452 24.41 -7.21 10.13
CA LEU A 452 25.61 -6.39 10.00
C LEU A 452 26.29 -6.54 8.63
N ILE A 453 26.53 -7.79 8.18
CA ILE A 453 27.10 -8.06 6.86
C ILE A 453 26.18 -7.52 5.77
N LEU A 454 24.87 -7.69 5.91
CA LEU A 454 23.90 -7.21 4.94
C LEU A 454 23.91 -5.68 4.81
N ALA A 455 23.84 -4.95 5.93
CA ALA A 455 23.89 -3.49 5.92
C ALA A 455 25.17 -2.97 5.27
N TYR A 456 26.32 -3.60 5.59
CA TYR A 456 27.61 -3.25 5.00
C TYR A 456 27.65 -3.53 3.49
N ARG A 457 27.21 -4.72 3.05
CA ARG A 457 27.20 -5.10 1.63
C ARG A 457 26.35 -4.16 0.79
N LEU A 458 25.20 -3.73 1.32
CA LEU A 458 24.26 -2.81 0.67
C LEU A 458 24.68 -1.32 0.72
N ASN A 459 25.82 -0.98 1.34
CA ASN A 459 26.29 0.40 1.55
C ASN A 459 25.34 1.26 2.41
N HIS A 460 24.61 0.65 3.35
CA HIS A 460 23.75 1.37 4.27
C HIS A 460 24.53 1.78 5.53
N GLU A 461 25.41 2.78 5.39
CA GLU A 461 26.41 3.15 6.40
C GLU A 461 25.79 3.54 7.76
N GLU A 462 24.72 4.33 7.78
CA GLU A 462 24.06 4.72 9.04
C GLU A 462 23.50 3.51 9.79
N ILE A 463 22.88 2.58 9.07
CA ILE A 463 22.37 1.31 9.63
C ILE A 463 23.55 0.49 10.16
N PHE A 464 24.63 0.38 9.40
CA PHE A 464 25.82 -0.35 9.79
C PHE A 464 26.43 0.21 11.09
N ARG A 465 26.69 1.53 11.15
CA ARG A 465 27.23 2.21 12.33
C ARG A 465 26.30 2.06 13.54
N PHE A 466 24.98 2.12 13.32
CA PHE A 466 24.00 1.88 14.38
C PHE A 466 24.04 0.43 14.90
N LEU A 467 24.06 -0.57 14.01
CA LEU A 467 24.09 -1.98 14.39
C LEU A 467 25.37 -2.34 15.16
N ILE A 468 26.53 -1.86 14.72
CA ILE A 468 27.81 -2.02 15.44
C ILE A 468 27.69 -1.53 16.89
N LYS A 469 27.12 -0.33 17.08
CA LYS A 469 27.07 0.30 18.40
C LYS A 469 26.07 -0.37 19.36
N TYR A 470 24.94 -0.85 18.85
CA TYR A 470 23.80 -1.24 19.70
C TYR A 470 23.50 -2.74 19.74
N MET A 471 24.19 -3.57 18.95
CA MET A 471 23.99 -5.01 18.93
C MET A 471 25.16 -5.71 19.67
N LYS A 472 25.11 -5.68 21.01
CA LYS A 472 26.20 -6.08 21.93
C LYS A 472 26.68 -7.55 21.85
N LYS A 473 26.09 -8.39 21.00
CA LYS A 473 26.39 -9.83 20.88
C LYS A 473 26.58 -10.28 19.43
N ILE A 474 26.96 -9.39 18.53
CA ILE A 474 27.28 -9.81 17.16
C ILE A 474 28.56 -10.66 17.19
N ASP A 475 28.46 -11.89 16.68
CA ASP A 475 29.63 -12.65 16.28
C ASP A 475 30.21 -12.02 15.01
N ILE A 476 31.27 -11.21 15.17
CA ILE A 476 31.99 -10.54 14.08
C ILE A 476 32.64 -11.52 13.09
N ASN A 477 32.80 -12.78 13.51
CA ASN A 477 33.44 -13.84 12.74
C ASN A 477 32.44 -14.75 12.02
N LYS A 478 31.13 -14.47 12.14
CA LYS A 478 30.10 -15.21 11.44
C LYS A 478 30.25 -15.06 9.92
N LYS A 479 30.05 -16.16 9.21
CA LYS A 479 30.22 -16.27 7.76
C LYS A 479 28.87 -16.21 7.04
N ASP A 480 28.86 -15.62 5.85
CA ASP A 480 27.72 -15.72 4.92
C ASP A 480 27.67 -17.10 4.24
N SER A 481 26.68 -17.34 3.37
CA SER A 481 26.56 -18.60 2.62
C SER A 481 27.75 -18.89 1.69
N ASN A 482 28.54 -17.88 1.32
CA ASN A 482 29.77 -18.05 0.55
C ASN A 482 31.00 -18.33 1.43
N GLY A 483 30.83 -18.36 2.75
CA GLY A 483 31.91 -18.51 3.72
C GLY A 483 32.69 -17.21 4.00
N ASN A 484 32.23 -16.06 3.51
CA ASN A 484 32.89 -14.77 3.71
C ASN A 484 32.50 -14.16 5.06
N THR A 485 33.47 -13.61 5.79
CA THR A 485 33.24 -12.80 6.99
C THR A 485 33.04 -11.32 6.61
N LEU A 486 32.57 -10.49 7.55
CA LEU A 486 32.51 -9.04 7.35
C LEU A 486 33.90 -8.47 7.00
N LEU A 487 34.95 -8.94 7.68
CA LEU A 487 36.34 -8.53 7.42
C LEU A 487 36.78 -8.82 5.97
N PHE A 488 36.30 -9.91 5.38
CA PHE A 488 36.60 -10.20 3.97
C PHE A 488 36.02 -9.11 3.04
N TYR A 489 34.80 -8.64 3.33
CA TYR A 489 34.15 -7.59 2.54
C TYR A 489 34.77 -6.21 2.74
N THR A 490 35.23 -5.88 3.94
CA THR A 490 35.87 -4.57 4.20
C THR A 490 37.17 -4.42 3.43
N ILE A 491 37.94 -5.49 3.27
CA ILE A 491 39.15 -5.50 2.43
C ILE A 491 38.79 -5.39 0.95
N LEU A 492 37.74 -6.07 0.47
CA LEU A 492 37.28 -5.93 -0.91
C LEU A 492 36.84 -4.50 -1.25
N LYS A 493 36.20 -3.82 -0.29
CA LYS A 493 35.74 -2.43 -0.41
C LYS A 493 36.79 -1.39 0.00
N GLU A 494 37.98 -1.82 0.42
CA GLU A 494 39.10 -0.95 0.73
C GLU A 494 38.87 0.00 1.94
N ASP A 495 38.07 -0.46 2.90
CA ASP A 495 37.63 0.30 4.07
C ASP A 495 38.49 0.01 5.31
N ILE A 496 39.50 0.86 5.51
CA ILE A 496 40.53 0.68 6.55
C ILE A 496 40.00 0.96 7.95
N GLU A 497 39.14 1.98 8.12
CA GLU A 497 38.56 2.31 9.41
C GLU A 497 37.81 1.09 9.97
N THR A 498 36.99 0.45 9.13
CA THR A 498 36.26 -0.75 9.54
C THR A 498 37.18 -1.96 9.70
N ILE A 499 38.24 -2.11 8.89
CA ILE A 499 39.25 -3.17 9.09
C ILE A 499 39.86 -3.05 10.49
N GLU A 500 40.41 -1.89 10.84
CA GLU A 500 41.05 -1.66 12.14
C GLU A 500 40.07 -1.87 13.29
N TYR A 501 38.83 -1.37 13.16
CA TYR A 501 37.78 -1.60 14.13
C TYR A 501 37.53 -3.10 14.35
N LEU A 502 37.35 -3.88 13.28
CA LEU A 502 37.06 -5.31 13.40
C LEU A 502 38.24 -6.09 13.98
N ILE A 503 39.47 -5.76 13.61
CA ILE A 503 40.67 -6.38 14.19
C ILE A 503 40.76 -6.10 15.70
N ASN A 504 40.57 -4.85 16.12
CA ASN A 504 40.57 -4.48 17.54
C ASN A 504 39.47 -5.18 18.35
N ASN A 505 38.42 -5.67 17.68
CA ASN A 505 37.34 -6.44 18.30
C ASN A 505 37.49 -7.97 18.15
N GLY A 506 38.61 -8.47 17.61
CA GLY A 506 38.94 -9.90 17.54
C GLY A 506 38.51 -10.61 16.25
N ALA A 507 38.44 -9.89 15.12
CA ALA A 507 38.11 -10.51 13.83
C ALA A 507 39.23 -11.47 13.37
N ASN A 508 38.84 -12.68 12.97
CA ASN A 508 39.74 -13.73 12.54
C ASN A 508 40.16 -13.52 11.07
N VAL A 509 41.43 -13.22 10.86
CA VAL A 509 42.00 -12.97 9.54
C VAL A 509 42.23 -14.23 8.70
N ASN A 510 42.16 -15.41 9.33
CA ASN A 510 42.50 -16.70 8.73
C ASN A 510 41.28 -17.49 8.23
N TYR A 511 40.08 -17.05 8.55
CA TYR A 511 38.86 -17.74 8.12
C TYR A 511 38.74 -17.75 6.59
N LYS A 512 38.84 -18.96 6.03
CA LYS A 512 38.68 -19.20 4.60
C LYS A 512 37.19 -19.25 4.22
N ASN A 513 36.88 -18.64 3.08
CA ASN A 513 35.60 -18.78 2.42
C ASN A 513 35.49 -20.09 1.63
N ASN A 514 34.35 -20.34 0.98
CA ASN A 514 34.11 -21.59 0.23
C ASN A 514 35.05 -21.77 -0.99
N LYS A 515 35.76 -20.71 -1.40
CA LYS A 515 36.79 -20.73 -2.44
C LYS A 515 38.21 -20.84 -1.87
N GLY A 516 38.36 -21.12 -0.58
CA GLY A 516 39.65 -21.21 0.10
C GLY A 516 40.33 -19.86 0.37
N LYS A 517 39.65 -18.72 0.12
CA LYS A 517 40.24 -17.38 0.29
C LYS A 517 40.06 -16.86 1.71
N SER A 518 41.15 -16.42 2.35
CA SER A 518 41.11 -15.76 3.66
C SER A 518 41.22 -14.22 3.53
N PRO A 519 40.73 -13.45 4.52
CA PRO A 519 41.00 -12.01 4.63
C PRO A 519 42.49 -11.67 4.52
N LEU A 520 43.36 -12.42 5.21
CA LEU A 520 44.82 -12.23 5.14
C LEU A 520 45.35 -12.38 3.71
N GLY A 521 44.98 -13.46 3.02
CA GLY A 521 45.41 -13.69 1.63
C GLY A 521 44.91 -12.61 0.67
N LEU A 522 43.69 -12.12 0.89
CA LEU A 522 43.13 -11.03 0.10
C LEU A 522 43.89 -9.71 0.34
N ALA A 523 44.20 -9.37 1.59
CA ALA A 523 44.95 -8.16 1.91
C ALA A 523 46.37 -8.17 1.32
N ILE A 524 47.06 -9.32 1.35
CA ILE A 524 48.37 -9.48 0.68
C ILE A 524 48.27 -9.14 -0.81
N SER A 525 47.22 -9.62 -1.49
CA SER A 525 47.02 -9.34 -2.92
C SER A 525 46.59 -7.89 -3.23
N LYS A 526 45.94 -7.22 -2.27
CA LYS A 526 45.45 -5.85 -2.42
C LYS A 526 46.53 -4.80 -2.14
N GLY A 527 47.51 -5.11 -1.29
CA GLY A 527 48.70 -4.28 -1.09
C GLY A 527 48.96 -3.89 0.37
N TYR A 528 50.10 -3.21 0.56
CA TYR A 528 50.68 -2.86 1.86
C TYR A 528 49.68 -2.23 2.83
N LYS A 529 48.91 -1.23 2.39
CA LYS A 529 47.98 -0.47 3.23
C LYS A 529 46.98 -1.35 3.99
N TYR A 530 46.37 -2.33 3.30
CA TYR A 530 45.36 -3.21 3.88
C TYR A 530 45.98 -4.32 4.73
N LEU A 531 47.12 -4.85 4.29
CA LEU A 531 47.86 -5.83 5.08
C LEU A 531 48.36 -5.21 6.38
N ASN A 532 48.88 -3.99 6.32
CA ASN A 532 49.31 -3.23 7.48
C ASN A 532 48.14 -3.03 8.47
N ALA A 533 46.98 -2.57 7.99
CA ALA A 533 45.78 -2.41 8.82
C ALA A 533 45.34 -3.71 9.51
N LEU A 534 45.48 -4.87 8.85
CA LEU A 534 45.22 -6.17 9.48
C LEU A 534 46.24 -6.55 10.55
N LEU A 535 47.49 -6.10 10.44
CA LEU A 535 48.59 -6.46 11.33
C LEU A 535 48.79 -5.48 12.49
N SER A 536 48.13 -4.30 12.47
CA SER A 536 48.36 -3.20 13.40
C SER A 536 48.10 -3.51 14.89
N ASN A 537 47.33 -4.55 15.26
CA ASN A 537 46.93 -4.81 16.66
C ASN A 537 46.64 -6.28 17.00
N ASN A 538 47.28 -7.22 16.30
CA ASN A 538 46.74 -8.58 16.18
C ASN A 538 47.52 -9.63 17.00
N ASN A 539 47.40 -9.59 18.33
CA ASN A 539 48.03 -10.56 19.25
C ASN A 539 47.49 -12.01 19.10
N ASN A 540 46.44 -12.23 18.30
CA ASN A 540 45.76 -13.52 18.08
C ASN A 540 46.05 -14.13 16.69
N LEU A 541 47.13 -13.71 16.02
CA LEU A 541 47.57 -14.30 14.76
C LEU A 541 48.12 -15.73 14.99
N SER A 542 47.26 -16.74 15.01
CA SER A 542 47.69 -18.13 14.82
C SER A 542 48.01 -18.36 13.34
N VAL A 543 49.16 -17.88 12.86
CA VAL A 543 49.45 -17.84 11.42
C VAL A 543 50.63 -18.71 11.04
N ASN A 544 50.31 -19.98 10.79
CA ASN A 544 51.07 -20.83 9.89
C ASN A 544 50.18 -21.39 8.77
N MET A 545 49.03 -20.74 8.50
CA MET A 545 48.10 -21.24 7.51
C MET A 545 48.42 -20.69 6.11
N PRO A 546 48.63 -21.56 5.12
CA PRO A 546 49.00 -21.15 3.78
C PRO A 546 47.84 -20.41 3.09
N ASN A 547 48.18 -19.44 2.23
CA ASN A 547 47.22 -18.51 1.60
C ASN A 547 46.37 -19.20 0.50
N VAL A 548 45.70 -18.44 -0.38
CA VAL A 548 44.83 -18.97 -1.45
C VAL A 548 45.57 -19.86 -2.45
N ILE A 549 46.87 -19.60 -2.64
CA ILE A 549 47.77 -20.37 -3.51
C ILE A 549 48.36 -21.56 -2.72
N GLU A 550 47.99 -21.66 -1.45
CA GLU A 550 48.66 -22.44 -0.42
C GLU A 550 50.15 -22.07 -0.26
N ASP A 551 50.50 -20.82 -0.58
CA ASP A 551 51.84 -20.27 -0.37
C ASP A 551 51.96 -19.67 1.03
N ASN A 552 53.18 -19.75 1.57
CA ASN A 552 53.58 -19.01 2.76
C ASN A 552 53.40 -17.49 2.52
N PRO A 553 52.75 -16.74 3.43
CA PRO A 553 52.65 -15.28 3.37
C PRO A 553 53.99 -14.58 3.11
N TYR A 554 55.07 -15.02 3.74
CA TYR A 554 56.43 -14.48 3.52
C TYR A 554 56.86 -14.62 2.06
N ALA A 555 56.80 -15.85 1.51
CA ALA A 555 57.17 -16.11 0.12
C ALA A 555 56.34 -15.25 -0.84
N THR A 556 55.05 -15.08 -0.56
CA THR A 556 54.17 -14.26 -1.40
C THR A 556 54.58 -12.79 -1.37
N ILE A 557 54.82 -12.21 -0.19
CA ILE A 557 55.23 -10.80 -0.04
C ILE A 557 56.58 -10.54 -0.72
N ILE A 558 57.54 -11.46 -0.55
CA ILE A 558 58.87 -11.38 -1.17
C ILE A 558 58.77 -11.36 -2.70
N ARG A 559 57.93 -12.22 -3.29
CA ARG A 559 57.76 -12.34 -4.76
C ARG A 559 56.99 -11.19 -5.41
N LEU A 560 56.08 -10.55 -4.69
CA LEU A 560 55.21 -9.54 -5.29
C LEU A 560 55.98 -8.25 -5.59
N ASN A 561 55.83 -7.75 -6.83
CA ASN A 561 56.42 -6.48 -7.27
C ASN A 561 55.64 -5.25 -6.75
N GLY A 562 54.43 -5.44 -6.23
CA GLY A 562 53.57 -4.37 -5.73
C GLY A 562 53.94 -3.82 -4.35
N TYR A 563 55.02 -4.32 -3.73
CA TYR A 563 55.56 -3.84 -2.46
C TYR A 563 56.95 -3.27 -2.71
N SER A 564 57.20 -2.05 -2.25
CA SER A 564 58.55 -1.50 -2.18
C SER A 564 59.40 -2.28 -1.17
N LEU A 565 60.73 -2.17 -1.26
CA LEU A 565 61.64 -2.88 -0.36
C LEU A 565 61.36 -2.56 1.12
N LYS A 566 61.13 -1.27 1.43
CA LYS A 566 60.80 -0.81 2.80
C LYS A 566 59.48 -1.38 3.30
N GLU A 567 58.46 -1.48 2.44
CA GLU A 567 57.18 -2.08 2.80
C GLU A 567 57.30 -3.59 3.02
N LYS A 568 58.15 -4.29 2.24
CA LYS A 568 58.45 -5.71 2.47
C LYS A 568 59.14 -5.90 3.82
N GLU A 569 60.15 -5.09 4.12
CA GLU A 569 60.85 -5.11 5.42
C GLU A 569 59.90 -4.88 6.59
N ASP A 570 59.09 -3.81 6.54
CA ASP A 570 58.12 -3.47 7.59
C ASP A 570 57.10 -4.61 7.84
N ILE A 571 56.50 -5.15 6.77
CA ILE A 571 55.54 -6.23 6.91
C ILE A 571 56.20 -7.50 7.43
N ILE A 572 57.38 -7.88 6.92
CA ILE A 572 58.08 -9.08 7.38
C ILE A 572 58.43 -8.94 8.87
N GLN A 573 58.91 -7.77 9.30
CA GLN A 573 59.16 -7.51 10.71
C GLN A 573 57.88 -7.62 11.55
N LYS A 574 56.76 -7.07 11.07
CA LYS A 574 55.46 -7.21 11.75
C LYS A 574 54.99 -8.66 11.83
N LEU A 575 55.16 -9.46 10.77
CA LEU A 575 54.84 -10.89 10.80
C LEU A 575 55.69 -11.63 11.83
N ILE A 576 57.00 -11.35 11.88
CA ILE A 576 57.92 -11.93 12.88
C ILE A 576 57.46 -11.56 14.30
N ASN A 577 57.19 -10.28 14.56
CA ASN A 577 56.74 -9.79 15.86
C ASN A 577 55.41 -10.42 16.30
N ASN A 578 54.55 -10.79 15.35
CA ASN A 578 53.30 -11.51 15.59
C ASN A 578 53.46 -13.04 15.67
N GLY A 579 54.70 -13.55 15.76
CA GLY A 579 54.99 -14.96 16.07
C GLY A 579 54.99 -15.92 14.88
N TYR A 580 55.09 -15.42 13.64
CA TYR A 580 55.19 -16.28 12.45
C TYR A 580 56.53 -17.03 12.42
N HIS A 581 56.52 -18.31 12.04
CA HIS A 581 57.75 -19.10 11.95
C HIS A 581 58.58 -18.70 10.71
N ILE A 582 59.79 -18.22 10.98
CA ILE A 582 60.75 -17.71 9.98
C ILE A 582 61.14 -18.76 8.92
N ASN A 583 61.19 -20.04 9.30
CA ASN A 583 61.60 -21.16 8.44
C ASN A 583 60.41 -21.91 7.79
N THR A 584 59.23 -21.30 7.73
CA THR A 584 58.04 -21.94 7.14
C THR A 584 58.26 -22.23 5.65
N MET A 585 58.15 -23.50 5.25
CA MET A 585 58.28 -23.89 3.85
C MET A 585 56.95 -23.74 3.09
N ASP A 586 57.04 -23.40 1.81
CA ASP A 586 55.90 -23.46 0.89
C ASP A 586 55.71 -24.87 0.29
N LYS A 587 54.76 -25.03 -0.64
CA LYS A 587 54.52 -26.27 -1.38
C LYS A 587 55.73 -26.77 -2.17
N CYS A 588 56.59 -25.85 -2.61
CA CYS A 588 57.82 -26.14 -3.33
C CYS A 588 58.98 -26.44 -2.37
N LYS A 589 58.70 -26.63 -1.07
CA LYS A 589 59.68 -26.88 0.00
C LYS A 589 60.74 -25.77 0.11
N LYS A 590 60.41 -24.53 -0.29
CA LYS A 590 61.30 -23.37 -0.19
C LYS A 590 60.96 -22.51 1.02
N THR A 591 61.98 -22.04 1.72
CA THR A 591 61.84 -21.10 2.85
C THR A 591 61.80 -19.64 2.35
N PRO A 592 61.36 -18.68 3.18
CA PRO A 592 61.44 -17.25 2.85
C PRO A 592 62.86 -16.80 2.49
N LEU A 593 63.87 -17.38 3.14
CA LEU A 593 65.27 -17.08 2.89
C LEU A 593 65.71 -17.46 1.48
N VAL A 594 65.29 -18.64 0.98
CA VAL A 594 65.55 -19.07 -0.41
C VAL A 594 64.95 -18.08 -1.42
N TYR A 595 63.73 -17.58 -1.14
CA TYR A 595 63.11 -16.57 -2.00
C TYR A 595 63.83 -15.21 -1.93
N ALA A 596 64.27 -14.77 -0.76
CA ALA A 596 64.99 -13.51 -0.62
C ALA A 596 66.29 -13.51 -1.45
N VAL A 597 67.03 -14.63 -1.46
CA VAL A 597 68.21 -14.84 -2.32
C VAL A 597 67.82 -14.89 -3.80
N GLN A 598 66.77 -15.63 -4.16
CA GLN A 598 66.34 -15.76 -5.55
C GLN A 598 65.99 -14.41 -6.21
N TYR A 599 65.50 -13.45 -5.42
CA TYR A 599 65.11 -12.12 -5.89
C TYR A 599 66.14 -11.03 -5.55
N HIS A 600 67.35 -11.39 -5.08
CA HIS A 600 68.44 -10.46 -4.76
C HIS A 600 68.05 -9.37 -3.74
N LEU A 601 67.33 -9.77 -2.69
CA LEU A 601 66.83 -8.85 -1.66
C LEU A 601 67.72 -8.90 -0.41
N SER A 602 68.95 -8.40 -0.52
CA SER A 602 69.99 -8.49 0.52
C SER A 602 69.53 -7.99 1.90
N SER A 603 68.72 -6.93 1.95
CA SER A 603 68.19 -6.41 3.23
C SER A 603 67.15 -7.34 3.87
N ILE A 604 66.32 -8.01 3.06
CA ILE A 604 65.37 -9.03 3.53
C ILE A 604 66.15 -10.28 3.98
N VAL A 605 67.23 -10.66 3.28
CA VAL A 605 68.12 -11.76 3.69
C VAL A 605 68.69 -11.49 5.08
N ARG A 606 69.25 -10.29 5.31
CA ARG A 606 69.73 -9.86 6.63
C ARG A 606 68.65 -9.95 7.69
N LEU A 607 67.49 -9.34 7.42
CA LEU A 607 66.35 -9.35 8.33
C LEU A 607 65.92 -10.78 8.72
N LEU A 608 65.84 -11.70 7.76
CA LEU A 608 65.44 -13.08 8.03
C LEU A 608 66.50 -13.84 8.85
N VAL A 609 67.78 -13.68 8.52
CA VAL A 609 68.90 -14.34 9.21
C VAL A 609 69.06 -13.84 10.64
N GLU A 610 68.98 -12.52 10.87
CA GLU A 610 69.01 -11.91 12.21
C GLU A 610 67.87 -12.42 13.10
N ASN A 611 66.75 -12.86 12.51
CA ASN A 611 65.61 -13.43 13.20
C ASN A 611 65.58 -14.97 13.17
N GLY A 612 66.71 -15.63 12.89
CA GLY A 612 66.89 -17.08 13.06
C GLY A 612 66.49 -17.95 11.86
N ALA A 613 66.53 -17.41 10.65
CA ALA A 613 66.39 -18.22 9.45
C ALA A 613 67.53 -19.25 9.31
N ASP A 614 67.21 -20.44 8.81
CA ASP A 614 68.18 -21.52 8.61
C ASP A 614 69.16 -21.20 7.48
N ILE A 615 70.34 -20.72 7.86
CA ILE A 615 71.43 -20.32 6.96
C ILE A 615 71.94 -21.51 6.12
N ASN A 616 71.86 -22.73 6.66
CA ASN A 616 72.37 -23.94 6.01
C ASN A 616 71.25 -24.75 5.32
N PHE A 617 70.14 -24.08 4.98
CA PHE A 617 69.01 -24.72 4.34
C PHE A 617 69.41 -25.45 3.04
N PHE A 618 68.97 -26.69 2.93
CA PHE A 618 69.26 -27.56 1.79
C PHE A 618 68.07 -27.63 0.82
N ILE A 619 68.28 -27.16 -0.40
CA ILE A 619 67.30 -27.14 -1.49
C ILE A 619 67.33 -28.48 -2.22
N LYS A 620 66.37 -29.34 -1.89
CA LYS A 620 66.31 -30.71 -2.41
C LYS A 620 66.07 -30.79 -3.91
N GLU A 621 65.31 -29.85 -4.48
CA GLU A 621 64.95 -29.85 -5.90
C GLU A 621 66.17 -29.70 -6.82
N THR A 622 67.18 -28.95 -6.37
CA THR A 622 68.39 -28.66 -7.14
C THR A 622 69.64 -29.34 -6.58
N ASN A 623 69.50 -30.11 -5.49
CA ASN A 623 70.61 -30.72 -4.75
C ASN A 623 71.68 -29.70 -4.34
N GLN A 624 71.27 -28.62 -3.66
CA GLN A 624 72.14 -27.47 -3.33
C GLN A 624 71.98 -26.98 -1.90
N THR A 625 73.07 -26.50 -1.32
CA THR A 625 73.01 -25.63 -0.15
C THR A 625 72.62 -24.21 -0.53
N LEU A 626 72.16 -23.43 0.44
CA LEU A 626 71.84 -22.02 0.21
C LEU A 626 73.04 -21.23 -0.36
N LEU A 627 74.27 -21.50 0.09
CA LEU A 627 75.48 -20.89 -0.46
C LEU A 627 75.69 -21.23 -1.95
N MET A 628 75.52 -22.49 -2.33
CA MET A 628 75.58 -22.91 -3.75
C MET A 628 74.50 -22.23 -4.59
N TYR A 629 73.32 -22.05 -4.02
CA TYR A 629 72.21 -21.36 -4.66
C TYR A 629 72.50 -19.87 -4.86
N CYS A 630 73.12 -19.18 -3.88
CA CYS A 630 73.58 -17.80 -4.05
C CYS A 630 74.57 -17.69 -5.22
N ILE A 631 75.51 -18.64 -5.34
CA ILE A 631 76.51 -18.67 -6.43
C ILE A 631 75.82 -18.85 -7.79
N GLU A 632 74.88 -19.78 -7.91
CA GLU A 632 74.13 -20.02 -9.16
C GLU A 632 73.28 -18.79 -9.56
N ARG A 633 72.63 -18.15 -8.58
CA ARG A 633 71.84 -16.94 -8.83
C ARG A 633 72.70 -15.70 -9.07
N GLY A 634 73.96 -15.71 -8.66
CA GLY A 634 74.85 -14.54 -8.72
C GLY A 634 74.61 -13.52 -7.59
N ASP A 635 73.96 -13.92 -6.50
CA ASP A 635 73.69 -13.06 -5.34
C ASP A 635 74.91 -13.00 -4.40
N ILE A 636 75.95 -12.28 -4.84
CA ILE A 636 77.24 -12.18 -4.12
C ILE A 636 77.10 -11.46 -2.77
N GLU A 637 76.17 -10.51 -2.64
CA GLU A 637 75.96 -9.80 -1.38
C GLU A 637 75.41 -10.73 -0.30
N SER A 638 74.33 -11.46 -0.61
CA SER A 638 73.77 -12.47 0.30
C SER A 638 74.77 -13.58 0.57
N PHE A 639 75.52 -14.02 -0.44
CA PHE A 639 76.58 -15.02 -0.29
C PHE A 639 77.63 -14.63 0.76
N LYS A 640 78.18 -13.42 0.66
CA LYS A 640 79.18 -12.91 1.62
C LYS A 640 78.57 -12.80 3.02
N TYR A 641 77.38 -12.23 3.12
CA TYR A 641 76.70 -12.06 4.41
C TYR A 641 76.37 -13.40 5.10
N LEU A 642 75.96 -14.43 4.36
CA LEU A 642 75.70 -15.76 4.94
C LEU A 642 76.99 -16.38 5.49
N ILE A 643 78.12 -16.22 4.81
CA ILE A 643 79.43 -16.68 5.30
C ILE A 643 79.85 -15.91 6.56
N GLU A 644 79.65 -14.59 6.60
CA GLU A 644 79.86 -13.75 7.80
C GLU A 644 79.00 -14.24 8.98
N CYS A 645 77.85 -14.84 8.71
CA CYS A 645 76.95 -15.46 9.69
C CYS A 645 77.24 -16.96 9.93
N ASN A 646 78.45 -17.44 9.61
CA ASN A 646 78.92 -18.83 9.80
C ASN A 646 78.12 -19.89 9.03
N ALA A 647 77.70 -19.60 7.80
CA ALA A 647 77.23 -20.65 6.89
C ALA A 647 78.30 -21.74 6.69
N ASP A 648 77.87 -22.99 6.54
CA ASP A 648 78.76 -24.13 6.30
C ASP A 648 79.35 -24.07 4.89
N ILE A 649 80.56 -23.53 4.81
CA ILE A 649 81.32 -23.34 3.57
C ILE A 649 81.85 -24.64 2.96
N ASN A 650 81.82 -25.76 3.71
CA ASN A 650 82.37 -27.05 3.29
C ASN A 650 81.29 -28.13 3.12
N TYR A 651 80.01 -27.80 3.31
CA TYR A 651 78.90 -28.74 3.16
C TYR A 651 78.95 -29.46 1.80
N GLN A 652 78.94 -30.79 1.84
CA GLN A 652 78.98 -31.63 0.67
C GLN A 652 77.58 -32.14 0.30
N THR A 653 77.15 -31.94 -0.94
CA THR A 653 75.88 -32.49 -1.45
C THR A 653 75.98 -33.98 -1.72
N ASP A 654 74.83 -34.62 -1.98
CA ASP A 654 74.75 -36.05 -2.30
C ASP A 654 75.57 -36.42 -3.55
N ASP A 655 75.79 -35.45 -4.46
CA ASP A 655 76.61 -35.62 -5.67
C ASP A 655 78.11 -35.33 -5.43
N GLY A 656 78.50 -35.08 -4.18
CA GLY A 656 79.87 -34.80 -3.77
C GLY A 656 80.33 -33.37 -4.00
N HIS A 657 79.43 -32.44 -4.35
CA HIS A 657 79.76 -31.04 -4.60
C HIS A 657 79.82 -30.23 -3.29
N THR A 658 80.87 -29.43 -3.10
CA THR A 658 80.99 -28.38 -2.07
C THR A 658 80.84 -26.98 -2.69
N PRO A 659 80.59 -25.91 -1.90
CA PRO A 659 80.48 -24.54 -2.41
C PRO A 659 81.66 -24.11 -3.29
N ILE A 660 82.91 -24.46 -2.90
CA ILE A 660 84.10 -24.22 -3.72
C ILE A 660 84.00 -24.94 -5.06
N THR A 661 83.66 -26.23 -5.07
CA THR A 661 83.55 -26.98 -6.33
C THR A 661 82.44 -26.42 -7.24
N TRP A 662 81.39 -25.87 -6.65
CA TRP A 662 80.28 -25.21 -7.35
C TRP A 662 80.70 -23.89 -7.99
N CYS A 663 81.52 -23.07 -7.31
CA CYS A 663 82.13 -21.86 -7.88
C CYS A 663 83.00 -22.18 -9.10
N ILE A 664 83.81 -23.25 -9.02
CA ILE A 664 84.68 -23.69 -10.11
C ILE A 664 83.86 -24.13 -11.32
N LYS A 665 82.80 -24.91 -11.10
CA LYS A 665 81.91 -25.42 -12.16
C LYS A 665 81.13 -24.30 -12.86
N ASN A 666 80.63 -23.32 -12.11
CA ASN A 666 79.81 -22.23 -12.65
C ASN A 666 80.61 -20.99 -13.07
N GLY A 667 81.94 -21.00 -12.90
CA GLY A 667 82.80 -19.92 -13.38
C GLY A 667 82.69 -18.62 -12.56
N ASN A 668 82.55 -18.70 -11.23
CA ASN A 668 82.38 -17.53 -10.36
C ASN A 668 83.66 -17.23 -9.54
N PRO A 669 84.62 -16.42 -10.06
CA PRO A 669 85.92 -16.19 -9.44
C PRO A 669 85.82 -15.38 -8.14
N ASP A 670 84.85 -14.47 -8.03
CA ASP A 670 84.69 -13.62 -6.84
C ASP A 670 84.20 -14.43 -5.64
N ALA A 671 83.20 -15.30 -5.86
CA ALA A 671 82.73 -16.24 -4.84
C ALA A 671 83.82 -17.25 -4.46
N LEU A 672 84.60 -17.74 -5.44
CA LEU A 672 85.73 -18.63 -5.19
C LEU A 672 86.81 -17.98 -4.31
N LYS A 673 87.22 -16.76 -4.65
CA LYS A 673 88.22 -16.01 -3.88
C LYS A 673 87.76 -15.80 -2.44
N TYR A 674 86.50 -15.39 -2.26
CA TYR A 674 85.96 -15.14 -0.93
C TYR A 674 85.84 -16.42 -0.07
N LEU A 675 85.48 -17.58 -0.65
CA LEU A 675 85.49 -18.86 0.08
C LEU A 675 86.88 -19.26 0.56
N ILE A 676 87.89 -19.08 -0.29
CA ILE A 676 89.29 -19.37 0.04
C ILE A 676 89.76 -18.46 1.17
N GLU A 677 89.49 -17.15 1.08
CA GLU A 677 89.80 -16.18 2.13
C GLU A 677 89.06 -16.51 3.45
N SER A 678 87.89 -17.15 3.35
CA SER A 678 87.08 -17.59 4.49
C SER A 678 87.46 -19.00 5.00
N GLY A 679 88.51 -19.63 4.46
CA GLY A 679 89.05 -20.90 4.95
C GLY A 679 88.37 -22.17 4.44
N ALA A 680 87.64 -22.11 3.31
CA ALA A 680 87.01 -23.29 2.72
C ALA A 680 88.05 -24.30 2.17
N GLU A 681 87.73 -25.58 2.29
CA GLU A 681 88.62 -26.68 1.91
C GLU A 681 88.79 -26.79 0.39
N ILE A 682 90.05 -26.85 -0.05
CA ILE A 682 90.38 -26.93 -1.47
C ILE A 682 90.15 -28.36 -1.96
N PRO A 683 89.44 -28.57 -3.09
CA PRO A 683 89.19 -29.90 -3.63
C PRO A 683 90.49 -30.60 -4.06
N ASP A 684 90.46 -31.93 -4.01
CA ASP A 684 91.61 -32.75 -4.35
C ASP A 684 92.08 -32.55 -5.80
N LYS A 685 93.32 -32.97 -6.07
CA LYS A 685 93.94 -32.81 -7.40
C LYS A 685 93.18 -33.57 -8.49
N ASN A 686 92.48 -34.66 -8.16
CA ASN A 686 91.76 -35.50 -9.11
C ASN A 686 90.46 -34.84 -9.59
N PHE A 687 89.73 -34.17 -8.70
CA PHE A 687 88.55 -33.36 -9.03
C PHE A 687 88.92 -32.23 -9.98
N LEU A 688 90.00 -31.50 -9.70
CA LEU A 688 90.48 -30.43 -10.56
C LEU A 688 90.92 -30.94 -11.95
N ILE A 689 91.52 -32.13 -12.04
CA ILE A 689 91.85 -32.76 -13.32
C ILE A 689 90.59 -33.19 -14.07
N LYS A 690 89.59 -33.74 -13.37
CA LYS A 690 88.30 -34.15 -13.95
C LYS A 690 87.53 -32.97 -14.51
N VAL A 691 87.41 -31.87 -13.75
CA VAL A 691 86.80 -30.62 -14.23
C VAL A 691 87.57 -30.04 -15.42
N ASN A 692 88.91 -30.08 -15.42
CA ASN A 692 89.71 -29.68 -16.58
C ASN A 692 89.49 -30.56 -17.83
N ARG A 693 89.15 -31.85 -17.66
CA ARG A 693 88.83 -32.78 -18.76
C ARG A 693 87.39 -32.64 -19.26
N GLU A 694 86.46 -32.34 -18.36
CA GLU A 694 85.03 -32.12 -18.65
C GLU A 694 84.75 -30.70 -19.17
N ASN A 695 85.64 -29.73 -18.91
CA ASN A 695 85.60 -28.36 -19.42
C ASN A 695 85.96 -28.24 -20.91
N ASN A 696 85.16 -28.86 -21.78
CA ASN A 696 84.66 -28.08 -22.91
C ASN A 696 83.58 -27.18 -22.32
N TYR A 697 83.86 -25.88 -22.15
CA TYR A 697 82.84 -24.87 -21.81
C TYR A 697 81.66 -25.01 -22.77
N SER A 698 80.64 -25.75 -22.37
CA SER A 698 79.57 -26.18 -23.26
C SER A 698 78.27 -26.19 -22.47
N LYS A 699 77.53 -25.09 -22.56
CA LYS A 699 76.39 -24.95 -23.48
C LYS A 699 75.48 -23.75 -23.19
N TYR A 700 75.84 -22.91 -22.22
CA TYR A 700 75.21 -21.60 -22.03
C TYR A 700 76.27 -20.53 -21.77
N CYS A 701 76.32 -19.54 -22.66
CA CYS A 701 77.00 -18.23 -22.55
C CYS A 701 78.47 -18.12 -23.05
N ASP A 702 78.60 -17.62 -24.29
CA ASP A 702 79.83 -17.23 -24.99
C ASP A 702 80.60 -16.03 -24.39
N CYS A 703 80.38 -15.65 -23.12
CA CYS A 703 80.98 -14.47 -22.48
C CYS A 703 82.04 -14.77 -21.39
N TYR A 704 82.44 -16.02 -21.16
CA TYR A 704 83.20 -16.43 -19.96
C TYR A 704 84.60 -17.05 -20.15
N ASN A 705 85.27 -16.85 -21.30
CA ASN A 705 86.67 -17.29 -21.47
C ASN A 705 87.66 -16.63 -20.46
N GLY A 706 87.30 -15.48 -19.87
CA GLY A 706 88.10 -14.79 -18.84
C GLY A 706 88.00 -15.38 -17.42
N ALA A 707 86.87 -15.99 -17.06
CA ALA A 707 86.67 -16.50 -15.70
C ALA A 707 87.50 -17.76 -15.43
N GLY A 708 87.62 -18.65 -16.42
CA GLY A 708 88.43 -19.87 -16.30
C GLY A 708 89.92 -19.60 -16.06
N THR A 709 90.48 -18.59 -16.73
CA THR A 709 91.88 -18.18 -16.52
C THR A 709 92.09 -17.53 -15.15
N THR A 710 91.10 -16.79 -14.67
CA THR A 710 91.10 -16.14 -13.35
C THR A 710 90.97 -17.15 -12.22
N ILE A 711 90.06 -18.12 -12.33
CA ILE A 711 89.91 -19.25 -11.40
C ILE A 711 91.20 -20.06 -11.30
N ARG A 712 91.87 -20.33 -12.43
CA ARG A 712 93.16 -21.03 -12.44
C ARG A 712 94.27 -20.24 -11.74
N LYS A 713 94.30 -18.91 -11.89
CA LYS A 713 95.24 -18.05 -11.17
C LYS A 713 95.00 -18.09 -9.66
N ILE A 714 93.73 -18.00 -9.22
CA ILE A 714 93.33 -18.04 -7.81
C ILE A 714 93.70 -19.40 -7.17
N LEU A 715 93.38 -20.52 -7.84
CA LEU A 715 93.72 -21.86 -7.31
C LEU A 715 95.24 -22.11 -7.27
N ASN A 716 95.99 -21.55 -8.23
CA ASN A 716 97.44 -21.66 -8.24
C ASN A 716 98.10 -20.80 -7.16
N SER A 717 97.56 -19.61 -6.82
CA SER A 717 98.15 -18.75 -5.79
C SER A 717 98.05 -19.34 -4.38
N VAL A 718 97.00 -20.10 -4.07
CA VAL A 718 96.80 -20.69 -2.73
C VAL A 718 97.64 -21.94 -2.52
N ARG A 719 97.96 -22.68 -3.60
CA ARG A 719 98.79 -23.88 -3.57
C ARG A 719 100.27 -23.66 -3.24
N PHE A 720 100.72 -22.40 -3.22
CA PHE A 720 102.10 -22.07 -2.85
C PHE A 720 102.26 -21.71 -1.36
N ASP A 721 101.16 -21.48 -0.64
CA ASP A 721 101.16 -21.07 0.78
C ASP A 721 100.61 -22.14 1.76
N GLN A 722 100.13 -23.29 1.27
CA GLN A 722 99.81 -24.51 2.04
C GLN A 722 100.78 -25.63 1.67
#